data_AF-A0A135LZ70-F1
#
_entry.id   AF-A0A135LZ70-F1
#
_cell.length_a   1.000
_cell.length_b   1.000
_cell.length_c   1.000
_cell.angle_alpha   90.00
_cell.angle_beta   90.00
_cell.angle_gamma   90.00
#
_symmetry.space_group_name_H-M   'P 1'
#
loop_
_entity.id
_entity.type
_entity.pdbx_description
1 polymer ?
#
loop_
_entity_poly.entity_id
_entity_poly.type
_entity_poly.pdbx_seq_one_letter_code
_entity_poly.pdbx_strand_id
1 'polypeptide(L)'
;MAAVMPSTGYTPHPTKMMKAAQWMGARNVEVGVVPKPKITEPSDAIVQITHCTISGSDIHLYDGELKDAMEKGDILGQEAIGLIEEVGPNVKTLKPGDRVIILPVISCGTCEYCQRQQYSLCDNTNPSREMEAAYGHRLGGKLGYSRLCGGYPGDQAEYCRVPHADLTCVKAPHDLDARKLLGLTNVVTTAWHALELAEVRDGDVVGVWGCGPIGLAVQRMAKLRGAKKVYAMDKDAQRLRIAEDFGMTPVDVDAHPDVAEYILSIQEQGLDRSIEASGHRTEQSAEFPAMRAIGLERDSSDTLAAIVKATRKGGNVALVGDFFFTTHDFPIGPLMQKALTLRGGQTWPQKYYPFLMDLVVQGSLDPSWMFTYVDEFENIAQMYKKFSEHEIPGKLKVCLVTAFGRSQQLQTSSNGHVEIHFSHSGGNKWSAPQFVASPFIPVHGMAPGLNYGQQVYEGLKAFRHPSDNKITVFRPDRNAKRMQYSAEVVSIPPVPEDLFIECVRLAVAANAEYVPPHDSGAAMYVRPMLFGSSAQLGLSPPDGYTMAVFAMPTGVYHGATAVEALILEDFDRSAPHGTGSAKVGGNYAPVLRHSDRARREGFGITLHLDSATRSEIDEFSTSAFIGVKRDGDQITVVQPDSQNAIDSVTAASVLEIARMLGYRAEKRRVAYEELREFDEVIAAGTAAALVPVGSITMQSRGDKFEYRSGAQKEGGEVYVKLLQTLRGIQSGTVEDTFGWNYEVTAPPKGWTQETQEEFELSGANVP
;
A
#
# COMPACT_ATOMS: atom_id res chain seq x y z
N MET A 1 -17.13 -15.64 38.16
CA MET A 1 -18.02 -15.81 36.99
C MET A 1 -17.20 -16.45 35.88
N ALA A 2 -17.62 -17.58 35.32
CA ALA A 2 -16.93 -18.13 34.15
C ALA A 2 -17.02 -17.09 33.02
N ALA A 3 -15.88 -16.70 32.44
CA ALA A 3 -15.88 -15.80 31.29
C ALA A 3 -16.69 -16.45 30.16
N VAL A 4 -17.60 -15.69 29.55
CA VAL A 4 -18.31 -16.12 28.35
C VAL A 4 -17.26 -16.27 27.25
N MET A 5 -17.09 -17.48 26.74
CA MET A 5 -16.14 -17.74 25.66
C MET A 5 -16.60 -17.04 24.38
N PRO A 6 -15.71 -16.34 23.67
CA PRO A 6 -16.06 -15.64 22.44
C PRO A 6 -16.49 -16.62 21.35
N SER A 7 -17.43 -16.19 20.52
CA SER A 7 -17.78 -16.89 19.29
C SER A 7 -16.55 -16.98 18.37
N THR A 8 -16.23 -18.17 17.86
CA THR A 8 -15.06 -18.40 17.01
C THR A 8 -15.34 -18.08 15.54
N GLY A 9 -16.48 -18.53 15.01
CA GLY A 9 -16.96 -18.16 13.68
C GLY A 9 -17.45 -16.71 13.61
N TYR A 10 -17.55 -16.13 12.41
CA TYR A 10 -18.05 -14.77 12.21
C TYR A 10 -19.53 -14.73 11.80
N THR A 11 -20.19 -13.61 12.06
CA THR A 11 -21.52 -13.28 11.53
C THR A 11 -21.41 -12.92 10.05
N PRO A 12 -22.01 -13.69 9.13
CA PRO A 12 -21.91 -13.41 7.69
C PRO A 12 -22.71 -12.18 7.30
N HIS A 13 -22.18 -11.38 6.37
CA HIS A 13 -22.93 -10.30 5.74
C HIS A 13 -24.04 -10.89 4.85
N PRO A 14 -25.28 -10.35 4.87
CA PRO A 14 -26.41 -10.95 4.17
C PRO A 14 -26.27 -10.96 2.64
N THR A 15 -25.49 -10.03 2.09
CA THR A 15 -25.40 -9.81 0.62
C THR A 15 -24.00 -9.57 0.08
N LYS A 16 -22.99 -9.33 0.93
CA LYS A 16 -21.63 -8.98 0.48
C LYS A 16 -20.77 -10.21 0.59
N MET A 17 -20.05 -10.52 -0.47
CA MET A 17 -19.14 -11.66 -0.54
C MET A 17 -17.69 -11.16 -0.57
N MET A 18 -16.76 -12.07 -0.32
CA MET A 18 -15.32 -11.87 -0.40
C MET A 18 -14.64 -13.13 -0.92
N LYS A 19 -13.46 -12.99 -1.53
CA LYS A 19 -12.58 -14.12 -1.80
C LYS A 19 -11.80 -14.52 -0.55
N ALA A 20 -11.62 -15.81 -0.34
CA ALA A 20 -10.83 -16.38 0.76
C ALA A 20 -10.14 -17.67 0.34
N ALA A 21 -8.94 -17.92 0.87
CA ALA A 21 -8.23 -19.19 0.72
C ALA A 21 -8.84 -20.22 1.67
N GLN A 22 -9.51 -21.22 1.11
CA GLN A 22 -10.21 -22.26 1.86
C GLN A 22 -9.46 -23.58 1.78
N TRP A 23 -9.33 -24.25 2.93
CA TRP A 23 -8.85 -25.62 2.99
C TRP A 23 -9.92 -26.59 2.51
N MET A 24 -9.60 -27.38 1.49
CA MET A 24 -10.54 -28.31 0.85
C MET A 24 -10.17 -29.78 1.05
N GLY A 25 -9.08 -30.02 1.77
CA GLY A 25 -8.49 -31.33 2.04
C GLY A 25 -6.97 -31.25 2.06
N ALA A 26 -6.31 -32.34 2.44
CA ALA A 26 -4.86 -32.44 2.34
C ALA A 26 -4.42 -32.19 0.89
N ARG A 27 -3.45 -31.29 0.73
CA ARG A 27 -2.89 -30.76 -0.51
C ARG A 27 -3.90 -30.10 -1.44
N ASN A 28 -5.05 -29.67 -0.91
CA ASN A 28 -6.06 -28.96 -1.68
C ASN A 28 -6.49 -27.66 -0.97
N VAL A 29 -6.06 -26.53 -1.53
CA VAL A 29 -6.50 -25.19 -1.13
C VAL A 29 -7.08 -24.51 -2.35
N GLU A 30 -8.24 -23.87 -2.20
CA GLU A 30 -8.95 -23.19 -3.27
C GLU A 30 -9.26 -21.75 -2.87
N VAL A 31 -9.28 -20.83 -3.84
CA VAL A 31 -9.80 -19.48 -3.63
C VAL A 31 -11.31 -19.53 -3.83
N GLY A 32 -12.05 -19.59 -2.71
CA GLY A 32 -13.50 -19.61 -2.71
C GLY A 32 -14.12 -18.23 -2.50
N VAL A 33 -15.40 -18.10 -2.84
CA VAL A 33 -16.21 -16.89 -2.59
C VAL A 33 -17.12 -17.15 -1.39
N VAL A 34 -16.89 -16.45 -0.28
CA VAL A 34 -17.58 -16.62 1.00
C VAL A 34 -18.22 -15.31 1.47
N PRO A 35 -19.21 -15.33 2.37
CA PRO A 35 -19.79 -14.08 2.89
C PRO A 35 -18.74 -13.22 3.60
N LYS A 36 -18.74 -11.90 3.36
CA LYS A 36 -17.90 -10.92 4.09
C LYS A 36 -18.25 -10.99 5.59
N PRO A 37 -17.28 -10.94 6.52
CA PRO A 37 -17.57 -10.91 7.95
C PRO A 37 -18.18 -9.57 8.38
N LYS A 38 -19.02 -9.63 9.43
CA LYS A 38 -19.48 -8.46 10.21
C LYS A 38 -18.92 -8.52 11.63
N ILE A 39 -18.96 -7.38 12.32
CA ILE A 39 -18.75 -7.33 13.77
C ILE A 39 -19.67 -8.35 14.43
N THR A 40 -19.06 -9.32 15.11
CA THR A 40 -19.76 -10.44 15.75
C THR A 40 -19.81 -10.23 17.25
N GLU A 41 -18.70 -9.78 17.83
CA GLU A 41 -18.58 -9.40 19.23
C GLU A 41 -18.21 -7.91 19.36
N PRO A 42 -18.59 -7.24 20.46
CA PRO A 42 -18.32 -5.81 20.68
C PRO A 42 -16.86 -5.38 20.59
N SER A 43 -15.91 -6.28 20.85
CA SER A 43 -14.47 -6.01 20.84
C SER A 43 -13.76 -6.38 19.53
N ASP A 44 -14.52 -6.74 18.49
CA ASP A 44 -13.96 -7.12 17.20
C ASP A 44 -13.62 -5.90 16.33
N ALA A 45 -12.77 -6.12 15.33
CA ALA A 45 -12.66 -5.25 14.17
C ALA A 45 -12.80 -6.06 12.88
N ILE A 46 -13.28 -5.42 11.82
CA ILE A 46 -13.18 -5.94 10.44
C ILE A 46 -12.03 -5.22 9.77
N VAL A 47 -11.09 -6.00 9.26
CA VAL A 47 -9.91 -5.49 8.53
C VAL A 47 -10.07 -5.86 7.06
N GLN A 48 -9.98 -4.87 6.18
CA GLN A 48 -9.86 -5.09 4.74
C GLN A 48 -8.39 -5.34 4.41
N ILE A 49 -8.09 -6.56 3.96
CA ILE A 49 -6.72 -7.04 3.80
C ILE A 49 -6.10 -6.41 2.56
N THR A 50 -4.87 -5.92 2.71
CA THR A 50 -4.07 -5.39 1.59
C THR A 50 -3.03 -6.41 1.15
N HIS A 51 -2.34 -7.03 2.11
CA HIS A 51 -1.30 -8.01 1.86
C HIS A 51 -1.41 -9.14 2.88
N CYS A 52 -1.15 -10.36 2.44
CA CYS A 52 -0.99 -11.53 3.30
C CYS A 52 0.19 -12.38 2.80
N THR A 53 0.50 -13.45 3.52
CA THR A 53 1.57 -14.39 3.14
C THR A 53 1.22 -15.80 3.61
N ILE A 54 2.08 -16.75 3.25
CA ILE A 54 2.01 -18.16 3.63
C ILE A 54 3.09 -18.41 4.68
N SER A 55 2.68 -18.93 5.82
CA SER A 55 3.56 -19.36 6.91
C SER A 55 4.01 -20.80 6.67
N GLY A 56 5.19 -21.17 7.20
CA GLY A 56 5.59 -22.57 7.29
C GLY A 56 4.56 -23.42 8.04
N SER A 57 3.84 -22.81 8.98
CA SER A 57 2.79 -23.46 9.74
C SER A 57 1.56 -23.81 8.91
N ASP A 58 1.21 -22.98 7.93
CA ASP A 58 0.09 -23.22 7.03
C ASP A 58 0.34 -24.47 6.17
N ILE A 59 1.62 -24.77 5.91
CA ILE A 59 2.04 -25.96 5.18
C ILE A 59 1.79 -27.24 5.98
N HIS A 60 1.80 -27.21 7.32
CA HIS A 60 1.38 -28.40 8.11
C HIS A 60 -0.10 -28.71 7.90
N LEU A 61 -0.93 -27.67 7.77
CA LEU A 61 -2.36 -27.81 7.47
C LEU A 61 -2.57 -28.27 6.02
N TYR A 62 -1.81 -27.70 5.10
CA TYR A 62 -1.82 -28.08 3.69
C TYR A 62 -1.43 -29.55 3.50
N ASP A 63 -0.32 -30.01 4.06
CA ASP A 63 0.14 -31.40 3.91
C ASP A 63 -0.72 -32.42 4.70
N GLY A 64 -1.62 -31.94 5.56
CA GLY A 64 -2.64 -32.77 6.23
C GLY A 64 -2.20 -33.35 7.58
N GLU A 65 -1.18 -32.78 8.22
CA GLU A 65 -0.68 -33.20 9.55
C GLU A 65 -1.73 -33.07 10.65
N LEU A 66 -2.60 -32.05 10.52
CA LEU A 66 -3.71 -31.80 11.44
C LEU A 66 -5.08 -32.02 10.79
N LYS A 67 -5.17 -32.87 9.75
CA LYS A 67 -6.41 -33.07 8.97
C LYS A 67 -7.64 -33.42 9.82
N ASP A 68 -7.45 -34.15 10.93
CA ASP A 68 -8.55 -34.56 11.82
C ASP A 68 -9.10 -33.39 12.65
N ALA A 69 -8.38 -32.27 12.68
CA ALA A 69 -8.74 -31.02 13.33
C ALA A 69 -9.12 -29.91 12.34
N MET A 70 -9.35 -30.25 11.06
CA MET A 70 -9.72 -29.32 9.99
C MET A 70 -11.08 -29.71 9.40
N GLU A 71 -11.85 -28.71 8.96
CA GLU A 71 -13.08 -28.90 8.22
C GLU A 71 -12.98 -28.30 6.81
N LYS A 72 -13.62 -28.94 5.84
CA LYS A 72 -13.68 -28.41 4.46
C LYS A 72 -14.34 -27.03 4.48
N GLY A 73 -13.65 -26.05 3.93
CA GLY A 73 -14.09 -24.65 3.87
C GLY A 73 -13.45 -23.74 4.92
N ASP A 74 -12.67 -24.28 5.87
CA ASP A 74 -11.92 -23.48 6.84
C ASP A 74 -11.03 -22.46 6.10
N ILE A 75 -11.11 -21.19 6.51
CA ILE A 75 -10.31 -20.10 5.92
C ILE A 75 -8.94 -20.09 6.59
N LEU A 76 -7.88 -20.17 5.79
CA LEU A 76 -6.51 -20.28 6.26
C LEU A 76 -5.86 -18.90 6.52
N GLY A 77 -4.68 -18.93 7.16
CA GLY A 77 -3.76 -17.81 7.24
C GLY A 77 -3.82 -17.02 8.54
N GLN A 78 -2.66 -16.56 8.97
CA GLN A 78 -2.45 -15.82 10.22
C GLN A 78 -1.35 -14.76 10.10
N GLU A 79 -1.07 -14.31 8.88
CA GLU A 79 -0.02 -13.34 8.57
C GLU A 79 -0.52 -12.35 7.52
N ALA A 80 -1.23 -11.31 7.98
CA ALA A 80 -1.74 -10.26 7.10
C ALA A 80 -1.65 -8.85 7.69
N ILE A 81 -1.74 -7.87 6.77
CA ILE A 81 -1.86 -6.45 7.07
C ILE A 81 -3.02 -5.84 6.26
N GLY A 82 -3.64 -4.80 6.78
CA GLY A 82 -4.79 -4.19 6.12
C GLY A 82 -5.18 -2.84 6.68
N LEU A 83 -6.33 -2.36 6.25
CA LEU A 83 -6.96 -1.16 6.79
C LEU A 83 -8.19 -1.56 7.61
N ILE A 84 -8.40 -0.91 8.75
CA ILE A 84 -9.64 -1.06 9.51
C ILE A 84 -10.80 -0.57 8.65
N GLU A 85 -11.78 -1.45 8.43
CA GLU A 85 -13.04 -1.12 7.76
C GLU A 85 -14.11 -0.72 8.80
N GLU A 86 -14.25 -1.53 9.85
CA GLU A 86 -15.28 -1.39 10.88
C GLU A 86 -14.71 -1.82 12.24
N VAL A 87 -15.18 -1.19 13.33
CA VAL A 87 -14.81 -1.56 14.70
C VAL A 87 -16.06 -1.75 15.55
N GLY A 88 -16.02 -2.71 16.46
CA GLY A 88 -17.06 -2.91 17.46
C GLY A 88 -17.06 -1.81 18.54
N PRO A 89 -18.17 -1.62 19.25
CA PRO A 89 -18.34 -0.54 20.22
C PRO A 89 -17.39 -0.57 21.43
N ASN A 90 -16.72 -1.70 21.69
CA ASN A 90 -15.76 -1.83 22.79
C ASN A 90 -14.30 -1.67 22.34
N VAL A 91 -14.04 -1.43 21.05
CA VAL A 91 -12.71 -1.10 20.52
C VAL A 91 -12.41 0.38 20.78
N LYS A 92 -11.24 0.68 21.36
CA LYS A 92 -10.91 2.02 21.85
C LYS A 92 -9.73 2.68 21.14
N THR A 93 -8.83 1.90 20.56
CA THR A 93 -7.54 2.40 20.04
C THR A 93 -7.49 2.49 18.52
N LEU A 94 -8.51 1.95 17.84
CA LEU A 94 -8.58 1.80 16.38
C LEU A 94 -9.83 2.48 15.83
N LYS A 95 -9.73 2.99 14.60
CA LYS A 95 -10.85 3.56 13.84
C LYS A 95 -10.75 3.18 12.34
N PRO A 96 -11.86 3.24 11.59
CA PRO A 96 -11.84 3.04 10.15
C PRO A 96 -10.75 3.88 9.45
N GLY A 97 -10.06 3.26 8.48
CA GLY A 97 -8.94 3.84 7.74
C GLY A 97 -7.57 3.65 8.40
N ASP A 98 -7.48 3.29 9.68
CA ASP A 98 -6.19 2.99 10.31
C ASP A 98 -5.53 1.77 9.63
N ARG A 99 -4.25 1.88 9.25
CA ARG A 99 -3.47 0.72 8.81
C ARG A 99 -3.03 -0.12 10.00
N VAL A 100 -3.19 -1.43 9.90
CA VAL A 100 -2.89 -2.37 10.99
C VAL A 100 -2.15 -3.62 10.51
N ILE A 101 -1.33 -4.14 11.41
CA ILE A 101 -0.81 -5.51 11.40
C ILE A 101 -1.78 -6.37 12.21
N ILE A 102 -2.14 -7.55 11.69
CA ILE A 102 -2.91 -8.56 12.43
C ILE A 102 -1.93 -9.54 13.07
N LEU A 103 -2.02 -9.71 14.39
CA LEU A 103 -1.22 -10.69 15.11
C LEU A 103 -1.94 -12.05 15.16
N PRO A 104 -1.23 -13.18 14.99
CA PRO A 104 -1.86 -14.51 14.87
C PRO A 104 -2.51 -15.01 16.16
N VAL A 105 -1.96 -14.63 17.32
CA VAL A 105 -2.40 -15.09 18.65
C VAL A 105 -3.55 -14.23 19.14
N ILE A 106 -4.68 -14.85 19.46
CA ILE A 106 -5.87 -14.16 19.99
C ILE A 106 -5.81 -14.16 21.52
N SER A 107 -5.90 -12.97 22.11
CA SER A 107 -5.74 -12.78 23.56
C SER A 107 -6.84 -11.89 24.15
N CYS A 108 -7.34 -12.25 25.32
CA CYS A 108 -8.46 -11.55 25.97
C CYS A 108 -8.03 -10.32 26.79
N GLY A 109 -6.73 -10.15 27.06
CA GLY A 109 -6.18 -9.04 27.85
C GLY A 109 -6.48 -9.08 29.35
N THR A 110 -7.26 -10.05 29.83
CA THR A 110 -7.84 -10.02 31.19
C THR A 110 -7.59 -11.26 32.03
N CYS A 111 -7.29 -12.43 31.46
CA CYS A 111 -6.91 -13.62 32.23
C CYS A 111 -5.52 -13.46 32.86
N GLU A 112 -5.17 -14.32 33.82
CA GLU A 112 -3.89 -14.27 34.53
C GLU A 112 -2.69 -14.28 33.57
N TYR A 113 -2.71 -15.16 32.56
CA TYR A 113 -1.64 -15.24 31.56
C TYR A 113 -1.52 -13.96 30.72
N CYS A 114 -2.64 -13.37 30.29
CA CYS A 114 -2.62 -12.09 29.57
C CYS A 114 -2.07 -10.95 30.43
N GLN A 115 -2.43 -10.89 31.72
CA GLN A 115 -1.89 -9.90 32.66
C GLN A 115 -0.37 -10.06 32.87
N ARG A 116 0.13 -11.30 32.77
CA ARG A 116 1.56 -11.63 32.79
C ARG A 116 2.25 -11.49 31.42
N GLN A 117 1.55 -10.98 30.40
CA GLN A 117 2.04 -10.84 29.02
C GLN A 117 2.43 -12.17 28.35
N GLN A 118 1.84 -13.29 28.81
CA GLN A 118 2.02 -14.64 28.27
C GLN A 118 0.87 -14.96 27.31
N TYR A 119 0.75 -14.15 26.26
CA TYR A 119 -0.46 -14.05 25.43
C TYR A 119 -0.87 -15.35 24.72
N SER A 120 0.07 -16.20 24.31
CA SER A 120 -0.23 -17.49 23.70
C SER A 120 -0.82 -18.53 24.67
N LEU A 121 -0.83 -18.24 25.97
CA LEU A 121 -1.38 -19.08 27.03
C LEU A 121 -2.76 -18.57 27.50
N CYS A 122 -3.49 -17.83 26.66
CA CYS A 122 -4.77 -17.24 27.05
C CYS A 122 -5.86 -18.30 27.33
N ASP A 123 -6.44 -18.30 28.54
CA ASP A 123 -7.50 -19.24 28.94
C ASP A 123 -8.87 -19.00 28.27
N ASN A 124 -9.09 -17.79 27.73
CA ASN A 124 -10.43 -17.33 27.36
C ASN A 124 -10.69 -17.31 25.85
N THR A 125 -9.73 -17.77 25.03
CA THR A 125 -9.78 -17.60 23.58
C THR A 125 -9.76 -18.92 22.80
N ASN A 126 -9.60 -20.07 23.46
CA ASN A 126 -9.67 -21.37 22.79
C ASN A 126 -10.72 -22.28 23.45
N PRO A 127 -11.84 -22.58 22.77
CA PRO A 127 -12.87 -23.48 23.29
C PRO A 127 -12.59 -24.97 23.05
N SER A 128 -11.47 -25.36 22.44
CA SER A 128 -11.19 -26.77 22.11
C SER A 128 -10.99 -27.64 23.36
N ARG A 129 -11.97 -28.50 23.63
CA ARG A 129 -11.89 -29.50 24.71
C ARG A 129 -10.94 -30.65 24.38
N GLU A 130 -10.76 -30.94 23.08
CA GLU A 130 -9.85 -31.99 22.62
C GLU A 130 -8.40 -31.59 22.91
N MET A 131 -8.02 -30.35 22.59
CA MET A 131 -6.70 -29.80 22.94
C MET A 131 -6.51 -29.74 24.46
N GLU A 132 -7.50 -29.25 25.21
CA GLU A 132 -7.44 -29.19 26.68
C GLU A 132 -7.24 -30.58 27.30
N ALA A 133 -7.93 -31.60 26.79
CA ALA A 133 -7.77 -32.98 27.24
C ALA A 133 -6.40 -33.57 26.86
N ALA A 134 -5.87 -33.23 25.68
CA ALA A 134 -4.58 -33.73 25.22
C ALA A 134 -3.40 -33.12 26.01
N TYR A 135 -3.46 -31.83 26.34
CA TYR A 135 -2.34 -31.08 26.92
C TYR A 135 -2.53 -30.76 28.42
N GLY A 136 -3.69 -31.06 28.99
CA GLY A 136 -4.02 -30.86 30.40
C GLY A 136 -4.45 -29.44 30.77
N HIS A 137 -4.25 -28.46 29.89
CA HIS A 137 -4.63 -27.06 30.09
C HIS A 137 -5.10 -26.43 28.78
N ARG A 138 -5.89 -25.36 28.88
CA ARG A 138 -6.21 -24.52 27.72
C ARG A 138 -5.01 -23.68 27.30
N LEU A 139 -4.89 -23.49 25.99
CA LEU A 139 -3.94 -22.58 25.36
C LEU A 139 -4.69 -21.49 24.60
N GLY A 140 -4.02 -20.43 24.17
CA GLY A 140 -4.63 -19.33 23.42
C GLY A 140 -5.16 -19.76 22.05
N GLY A 141 -6.20 -19.05 21.58
CA GLY A 141 -6.73 -19.21 20.23
C GLY A 141 -5.80 -18.61 19.17
N LYS A 142 -5.89 -19.11 17.93
CA LYS A 142 -5.14 -18.58 16.77
C LYS A 142 -6.05 -18.41 15.56
N LEU A 143 -5.80 -17.36 14.77
CA LEU A 143 -6.46 -17.15 13.48
C LEU A 143 -6.02 -18.20 12.46
N GLY A 144 -6.94 -18.67 11.62
CA GLY A 144 -6.66 -19.45 10.41
C GLY A 144 -5.83 -20.72 10.58
N TYR A 145 -5.80 -21.27 11.79
CA TYR A 145 -4.99 -22.45 12.13
C TYR A 145 -5.82 -23.73 12.04
N SER A 146 -6.09 -24.40 13.16
CA SER A 146 -6.97 -25.57 13.23
C SER A 146 -8.01 -25.42 14.34
N ARG A 147 -8.97 -26.34 14.38
CA ARG A 147 -10.02 -26.37 15.42
C ARG A 147 -9.47 -26.69 16.80
N LEU A 148 -8.29 -27.32 16.89
CA LEU A 148 -7.52 -27.46 18.15
C LEU A 148 -7.06 -26.10 18.72
N CYS A 149 -6.93 -25.09 17.85
CA CYS A 149 -6.58 -23.71 18.21
C CYS A 149 -7.80 -22.76 18.17
N GLY A 150 -9.01 -23.32 18.25
CA GLY A 150 -10.27 -22.58 18.35
C GLY A 150 -11.05 -22.45 17.05
N GLY A 151 -10.47 -22.79 15.90
CA GLY A 151 -11.20 -22.80 14.61
C GLY A 151 -11.66 -21.40 14.17
N TYR A 152 -10.84 -20.39 14.43
CA TYR A 152 -11.11 -19.03 13.95
C TYR A 152 -10.78 -18.92 12.45
N PRO A 153 -11.65 -18.32 11.63
CA PRO A 153 -11.34 -18.02 10.24
C PRO A 153 -10.10 -17.13 10.11
N GLY A 154 -9.22 -17.47 9.16
CA GLY A 154 -7.95 -16.80 8.95
C GLY A 154 -8.00 -15.50 8.15
N ASP A 155 -6.81 -14.97 7.87
CA ASP A 155 -6.57 -13.67 7.24
C ASP A 155 -6.06 -13.75 5.78
N GLN A 156 -5.95 -14.95 5.20
CA GLN A 156 -5.78 -15.10 3.75
C GLN A 156 -7.14 -14.95 3.03
N ALA A 157 -7.69 -13.75 3.09
CA ALA A 157 -8.96 -13.36 2.50
C ALA A 157 -8.96 -11.86 2.15
N GLU A 158 -10.00 -11.36 1.47
CA GLU A 158 -10.13 -9.91 1.24
C GLU A 158 -10.55 -9.14 2.49
N TYR A 159 -11.22 -9.80 3.44
CA TYR A 159 -11.59 -9.23 4.74
C TYR A 159 -11.40 -10.27 5.85
N CYS A 160 -10.95 -9.82 7.01
CA CYS A 160 -10.79 -10.66 8.20
C CYS A 160 -11.53 -10.07 9.39
N ARG A 161 -12.19 -10.92 10.18
CA ARG A 161 -12.68 -10.57 11.52
C ARG A 161 -11.53 -10.78 12.49
N VAL A 162 -11.17 -9.73 13.24
CA VAL A 162 -10.12 -9.80 14.26
C VAL A 162 -10.73 -9.65 15.65
N PRO A 163 -10.79 -10.73 16.46
CA PRO A 163 -11.28 -10.66 17.83
C PRO A 163 -10.32 -9.92 18.76
N HIS A 164 -10.87 -9.25 19.78
CA HIS A 164 -10.11 -8.45 20.75
C HIS A 164 -9.15 -7.46 20.06
N ALA A 165 -9.67 -6.68 19.12
CA ALA A 165 -8.88 -5.95 18.15
C ALA A 165 -7.87 -4.96 18.77
N ASP A 166 -8.17 -4.35 19.91
CA ASP A 166 -7.22 -3.46 20.62
C ASP A 166 -5.91 -4.17 21.03
N LEU A 167 -5.92 -5.50 21.13
CA LEU A 167 -4.75 -6.31 21.50
C LEU A 167 -4.23 -7.17 20.34
N THR A 168 -5.10 -7.58 19.42
CA THR A 168 -4.74 -8.46 18.30
C THR A 168 -4.33 -7.66 17.04
N CYS A 169 -4.82 -6.44 16.87
CA CYS A 169 -4.34 -5.53 15.83
C CYS A 169 -3.30 -4.57 16.40
N VAL A 170 -2.29 -4.25 15.60
CA VAL A 170 -1.37 -3.18 15.95
C VAL A 170 -1.28 -2.14 14.83
N LYS A 171 -1.45 -0.88 15.22
CA LYS A 171 -1.43 0.27 14.32
C LYS A 171 -0.06 0.45 13.68
N ALA A 172 -0.03 0.68 12.37
CA ALA A 172 1.18 0.82 11.57
C ALA A 172 1.19 2.12 10.76
N PRO A 173 2.38 2.70 10.48
CA PRO A 173 2.50 3.85 9.58
C PRO A 173 2.04 3.52 8.15
N HIS A 174 1.41 4.49 7.48
CA HIS A 174 0.91 4.32 6.10
C HIS A 174 2.02 4.37 5.04
N ASP A 175 3.13 5.03 5.34
CA ASP A 175 4.27 5.27 4.47
C ASP A 175 5.32 4.14 4.48
N LEU A 176 5.21 3.19 5.41
CA LEU A 176 6.15 2.07 5.48
C LEU A 176 5.85 0.97 4.44
N ASP A 177 6.90 0.38 3.85
CA ASP A 177 6.77 -0.76 2.94
C ASP A 177 5.97 -1.90 3.60
N ALA A 178 4.98 -2.42 2.87
CA ALA A 178 4.09 -3.48 3.31
C ALA A 178 4.84 -4.75 3.75
N ARG A 179 5.91 -5.14 3.05
CA ARG A 179 6.73 -6.32 3.39
C ARG A 179 7.42 -6.16 4.73
N LYS A 180 7.84 -4.93 5.07
CA LYS A 180 8.43 -4.66 6.39
C LYS A 180 7.43 -4.93 7.51
N LEU A 181 6.20 -4.46 7.32
CA LEU A 181 5.09 -4.70 8.25
C LEU A 181 4.69 -6.17 8.30
N LEU A 182 4.58 -6.82 7.14
CA LEU A 182 4.14 -8.21 7.03
C LEU A 182 5.10 -9.16 7.77
N GLY A 183 6.41 -8.90 7.74
CA GLY A 183 7.41 -9.67 8.50
C GLY A 183 7.25 -9.57 10.02
N LEU A 184 6.64 -8.49 10.54
CA LEU A 184 6.38 -8.25 11.96
C LEU A 184 5.14 -8.99 12.49
N THR A 185 4.28 -9.54 11.62
CA THR A 185 3.07 -10.29 12.03
C THR A 185 3.42 -11.46 12.96
N ASN A 186 4.31 -12.35 12.49
CA ASN A 186 4.63 -13.59 13.18
C ASN A 186 6.12 -13.97 13.12
N VAL A 187 6.78 -13.86 11.96
CA VAL A 187 8.18 -14.34 11.80
C VAL A 187 9.13 -13.63 12.77
N VAL A 188 9.13 -12.30 12.75
CA VAL A 188 10.06 -11.49 13.55
C VAL A 188 9.74 -11.56 15.04
N THR A 189 8.46 -11.57 15.41
CA THR A 189 8.03 -11.72 16.80
C THR A 189 8.39 -13.11 17.35
N THR A 190 8.24 -14.16 16.56
CA THR A 190 8.68 -15.53 16.90
C THR A 190 10.19 -15.62 17.03
N ALA A 191 10.94 -14.97 16.13
CA ALA A 191 12.40 -14.95 16.21
C ALA A 191 12.87 -14.31 17.52
N TRP A 192 12.30 -13.17 17.91
CA TRP A 192 12.63 -12.52 19.18
C TRP A 192 12.21 -13.36 20.40
N HIS A 193 11.05 -14.03 20.32
CA HIS A 193 10.60 -14.97 21.34
C HIS A 193 11.61 -16.11 21.55
N ALA A 194 12.11 -16.70 20.46
CA ALA A 194 13.11 -17.77 20.50
C ALA A 194 14.38 -17.34 21.25
N LEU A 195 14.83 -16.10 21.02
CA LEU A 195 16.00 -15.55 21.72
C LEU A 195 15.73 -15.32 23.21
N GLU A 196 14.51 -14.93 23.60
CA GLU A 196 14.12 -14.87 25.01
C GLU A 196 14.06 -16.26 25.66
N LEU A 197 13.47 -17.24 24.99
CA LEU A 197 13.42 -18.64 25.46
C LEU A 197 14.81 -19.27 25.53
N ALA A 198 15.74 -18.90 24.65
CA ALA A 198 17.12 -19.35 24.75
C ALA A 198 17.89 -18.52 25.79
N GLU A 199 17.41 -17.33 26.17
CA GLU A 199 18.17 -16.37 27.00
C GLU A 199 19.50 -15.97 26.35
N VAL A 200 19.47 -15.67 25.05
CA VAL A 200 20.65 -15.16 24.32
C VAL A 200 21.14 -13.86 24.96
N ARG A 201 22.44 -13.74 25.13
CA ARG A 201 23.13 -12.59 25.73
C ARG A 201 24.32 -12.18 24.87
N ASP A 202 24.85 -10.99 25.18
CA ASP A 202 26.09 -10.52 24.57
C ASP A 202 27.24 -11.51 24.81
N GLY A 203 27.97 -11.83 23.75
CA GLY A 203 29.08 -12.79 23.78
C GLY A 203 28.72 -14.26 23.53
N ASP A 204 27.44 -14.64 23.56
CA ASP A 204 27.01 -16.03 23.36
C ASP A 204 27.38 -16.58 21.96
N VAL A 205 27.70 -17.86 21.90
CA VAL A 205 27.78 -18.68 20.67
C VAL A 205 26.46 -19.41 20.49
N VAL A 206 25.75 -19.10 19.40
CA VAL A 206 24.39 -19.58 19.15
C VAL A 206 24.38 -20.59 17.99
N GLY A 207 23.65 -21.68 18.11
CA GLY A 207 23.31 -22.54 16.96
C GLY A 207 21.81 -22.49 16.67
N VAL A 208 21.45 -22.42 15.38
CA VAL A 208 20.06 -22.35 14.93
C VAL A 208 19.82 -23.45 13.89
N TRP A 209 18.95 -24.40 14.24
CA TRP A 209 18.51 -25.45 13.33
C TRP A 209 17.30 -24.98 12.54
N GLY A 210 17.45 -24.93 11.22
CA GLY A 210 16.51 -24.34 10.27
C GLY A 210 16.98 -22.97 9.79
N CYS A 211 17.06 -22.81 8.47
CA CYS A 211 17.31 -21.56 7.74
C CYS A 211 16.09 -21.15 6.89
N GLY A 212 14.88 -21.54 7.30
CA GLY A 212 13.65 -20.93 6.81
C GLY A 212 13.48 -19.49 7.30
N PRO A 213 12.38 -18.79 6.95
CA PRO A 213 12.16 -17.39 7.34
C PRO A 213 12.33 -17.12 8.85
N ILE A 214 11.80 -17.99 9.72
CA ILE A 214 11.96 -17.87 11.18
C ILE A 214 13.42 -18.07 11.59
N GLY A 215 14.05 -19.15 11.13
CA GLY A 215 15.44 -19.47 11.48
C GLY A 215 16.43 -18.37 11.07
N LEU A 216 16.32 -17.87 9.84
CA LEU A 216 17.14 -16.74 9.37
C LEU A 216 16.87 -15.46 10.18
N ALA A 217 15.61 -15.19 10.57
CA ALA A 217 15.29 -14.06 11.43
C ALA A 217 15.90 -14.23 12.84
N VAL A 218 15.86 -15.44 13.42
CA VAL A 218 16.52 -15.77 14.70
C VAL A 218 18.02 -15.51 14.61
N GLN A 219 18.67 -15.99 13.55
CA GLN A 219 20.12 -15.83 13.34
C GLN A 219 20.52 -14.34 13.29
N ARG A 220 19.81 -13.54 12.48
CA ARG A 220 20.07 -12.09 12.38
C ARG A 220 19.83 -11.37 13.70
N MET A 221 18.74 -11.70 14.40
CA MET A 221 18.43 -11.06 15.68
C MET A 221 19.34 -11.53 16.82
N ALA A 222 19.89 -12.74 16.75
CA ALA A 222 20.92 -13.19 17.68
C ALA A 222 22.14 -12.29 17.59
N LYS A 223 22.59 -11.96 16.37
CA LYS A 223 23.66 -10.97 16.14
C LYS A 223 23.28 -9.59 16.68
N LEU A 224 22.06 -9.12 16.41
CA LEU A 224 21.56 -7.85 16.94
C LEU A 224 21.57 -7.80 18.48
N ARG A 225 21.32 -8.95 19.13
CA ARG A 225 21.32 -9.11 20.59
C ARG A 225 22.72 -9.31 21.20
N GLY A 226 23.77 -9.28 20.39
CA GLY A 226 25.16 -9.35 20.84
C GLY A 226 25.81 -10.74 20.73
N ALA A 227 25.18 -11.72 20.05
CA ALA A 227 25.81 -13.02 19.85
C ALA A 227 27.15 -12.85 19.11
N LYS A 228 28.21 -13.44 19.69
CA LYS A 228 29.56 -13.37 19.12
C LYS A 228 29.64 -14.15 17.81
N LYS A 229 29.08 -15.35 17.81
CA LYS A 229 29.07 -16.26 16.65
C LYS A 229 27.73 -16.98 16.57
N VAL A 230 27.26 -17.20 15.34
CA VAL A 230 26.02 -17.92 15.07
C VAL A 230 26.30 -18.98 14.01
N TYR A 231 25.97 -20.22 14.32
CA TYR A 231 25.97 -21.34 13.37
C TYR A 231 24.56 -21.55 12.82
N ALA A 232 24.46 -21.68 11.50
CA ALA A 232 23.21 -21.83 10.77
C ALA A 232 23.17 -23.23 10.18
N MET A 233 22.27 -24.08 10.67
CA MET A 233 22.14 -25.48 10.24
C MET A 233 20.91 -25.64 9.35
N ASP A 234 21.10 -26.16 8.13
CA ASP A 234 20.02 -26.54 7.21
C ASP A 234 20.59 -27.55 6.19
N LYS A 235 19.71 -28.19 5.41
CA LYS A 235 20.08 -29.02 4.26
C LYS A 235 19.98 -28.25 2.94
N ASP A 236 19.22 -27.16 2.91
CA ASP A 236 19.05 -26.34 1.71
C ASP A 236 20.25 -25.41 1.51
N ALA A 237 21.10 -25.75 0.54
CA ALA A 237 22.29 -24.99 0.19
C ALA A 237 22.00 -23.51 -0.16
N GLN A 238 20.83 -23.19 -0.71
CA GLN A 238 20.48 -21.80 -1.03
C GLN A 238 20.16 -21.00 0.24
N ARG A 239 19.45 -21.61 1.20
CA ARG A 239 19.19 -20.98 2.50
C ARG A 239 20.45 -20.81 3.33
N LEU A 240 21.37 -21.77 3.26
CA LEU A 240 22.69 -21.67 3.89
C LEU A 240 23.52 -20.51 3.31
N ARG A 241 23.48 -20.28 1.99
CA ARG A 241 24.13 -19.10 1.37
C ARG A 241 23.56 -17.79 1.90
N ILE A 242 22.23 -17.69 2.05
CA ILE A 242 21.60 -16.49 2.63
C ILE A 242 22.06 -16.27 4.07
N ALA A 243 22.19 -17.33 4.87
CA ALA A 243 22.74 -17.24 6.22
C ALA A 243 24.21 -16.76 6.21
N GLU A 244 25.02 -17.28 5.28
CA GLU A 244 26.41 -16.84 5.09
C GLU A 244 26.52 -15.37 4.70
N ASP A 245 25.67 -14.90 3.78
CA ASP A 245 25.58 -13.48 3.38
C ASP A 245 25.20 -12.57 4.57
N PHE A 246 24.43 -13.09 5.53
CA PHE A 246 24.14 -12.40 6.79
C PHE A 246 25.28 -12.47 7.83
N GLY A 247 26.38 -13.15 7.52
CA GLY A 247 27.55 -13.29 8.40
C GLY A 247 27.46 -14.44 9.40
N MET A 248 26.61 -15.44 9.13
CA MET A 248 26.52 -16.67 9.93
C MET A 248 27.52 -17.71 9.42
N THR A 249 27.85 -18.71 10.25
CA THR A 249 28.64 -19.87 9.81
C THR A 249 27.69 -20.98 9.32
N PRO A 250 27.57 -21.22 8.00
CA PRO A 250 26.68 -22.25 7.49
C PRO A 250 27.20 -23.66 7.81
N VAL A 251 26.28 -24.57 8.09
CA VAL A 251 26.54 -25.99 8.33
C VAL A 251 25.51 -26.82 7.58
N ASP A 252 25.98 -27.52 6.55
CA ASP A 252 25.18 -28.46 5.79
C ASP A 252 24.99 -29.76 6.58
N VAL A 253 23.75 -30.04 7.00
CA VAL A 253 23.45 -31.22 7.80
C VAL A 253 23.52 -32.52 7.00
N ASP A 254 23.34 -32.47 5.67
CA ASP A 254 23.44 -33.67 4.81
C ASP A 254 24.92 -34.06 4.57
N ALA A 255 25.82 -33.08 4.63
CA ALA A 255 27.27 -33.31 4.56
C ALA A 255 27.85 -33.94 5.85
N HIS A 256 27.09 -33.93 6.95
CA HIS A 256 27.56 -34.33 8.28
C HIS A 256 26.55 -35.28 8.98
N PRO A 257 26.74 -36.61 8.86
CA PRO A 257 25.83 -37.60 9.46
C PRO A 257 25.61 -37.45 10.97
N ASP A 258 26.62 -36.94 11.69
CA ASP A 258 26.48 -36.48 13.08
C ASP A 258 26.83 -34.99 13.15
N VAL A 259 25.82 -34.15 12.88
CA VAL A 259 25.99 -32.68 12.89
C VAL A 259 26.45 -32.16 14.26
N ALA A 260 26.10 -32.84 15.35
CA ALA A 260 26.51 -32.44 16.69
C ALA A 260 28.01 -32.66 16.92
N GLU A 261 28.56 -33.81 16.50
CA GLU A 261 30.01 -34.06 16.53
C GLU A 261 30.77 -33.07 15.63
N TYR A 262 30.23 -32.77 14.45
CA TYR A 262 30.85 -31.78 13.59
C TYR A 262 30.92 -30.40 14.27
N ILE A 263 29.82 -29.93 14.87
CA ILE A 263 29.83 -28.68 15.65
C ILE A 263 30.86 -28.73 16.77
N LEU A 264 30.92 -29.81 17.54
CA LEU A 264 31.90 -29.95 18.62
C LEU A 264 33.35 -29.97 18.10
N SER A 265 33.59 -30.45 16.88
CA SER A 265 34.93 -30.42 16.27
C SER A 265 35.41 -29.01 15.90
N ILE A 266 34.49 -28.10 15.56
CA ILE A 266 34.80 -26.70 15.18
C ILE A 266 34.48 -25.69 16.30
N GLN A 267 33.81 -26.14 17.35
CA GLN A 267 33.40 -25.39 18.53
C GLN A 267 33.51 -26.29 19.77
N GLU A 268 34.74 -26.59 20.20
CA GLU A 268 35.05 -27.57 21.26
C GLU A 268 34.27 -27.37 22.57
N GLN A 269 34.01 -26.11 22.94
CA GLN A 269 33.27 -25.78 24.17
C GLN A 269 31.75 -26.01 24.05
N GLY A 270 31.24 -26.33 22.86
CA GLY A 270 29.82 -26.41 22.54
C GLY A 270 29.16 -25.04 22.35
N LEU A 271 27.85 -25.06 22.07
CA LEU A 271 27.03 -23.87 21.88
C LEU A 271 26.48 -23.37 23.21
N ASP A 272 26.57 -22.07 23.51
CA ASP A 272 25.95 -21.46 24.69
C ASP A 272 24.42 -21.61 24.64
N ARG A 273 23.87 -21.41 23.44
CA ARG A 273 22.46 -21.31 23.13
C ARG A 273 22.16 -22.11 21.87
N SER A 274 21.12 -22.92 21.91
CA SER A 274 20.66 -23.66 20.72
C SER A 274 19.18 -23.43 20.50
N ILE A 275 18.79 -23.23 19.25
CA ILE A 275 17.42 -22.89 18.88
C ILE A 275 16.97 -23.85 17.78
N GLU A 276 15.88 -24.56 18.07
CA GLU A 276 15.16 -25.41 17.13
C GLU A 276 14.10 -24.53 16.43
N ALA A 277 14.24 -24.35 15.11
CA ALA A 277 13.35 -23.56 14.26
C ALA A 277 12.98 -24.28 12.95
N SER A 278 13.10 -25.61 12.92
CA SER A 278 12.81 -26.47 11.76
C SER A 278 11.51 -27.29 11.94
N GLY A 279 11.12 -27.60 13.17
CA GLY A 279 9.94 -28.39 13.52
C GLY A 279 10.07 -29.88 13.19
N HIS A 280 8.96 -30.62 13.30
CA HIS A 280 8.91 -32.09 13.10
C HIS A 280 9.25 -32.61 11.68
N ARG A 281 9.66 -31.75 10.73
CA ARG A 281 9.87 -32.10 9.31
C ARG A 281 11.24 -32.70 8.99
N THR A 282 12.16 -32.72 9.95
CA THR A 282 13.53 -33.19 9.73
C THR A 282 13.65 -34.66 10.14
N GLU A 283 13.51 -35.55 9.15
CA GLU A 283 13.74 -36.98 9.28
C GLU A 283 15.22 -37.27 8.97
N GLN A 284 15.98 -37.76 9.94
CA GLN A 284 17.34 -38.28 9.69
C GLN A 284 17.40 -39.80 9.88
N SER A 285 16.58 -40.36 10.79
CA SER A 285 16.56 -41.81 11.02
C SER A 285 15.65 -42.56 10.03
N ALA A 286 16.16 -43.67 9.50
CA ALA A 286 15.41 -44.56 8.61
C ALA A 286 14.25 -45.29 9.32
N GLU A 287 14.19 -45.25 10.65
CA GLU A 287 13.22 -45.97 11.48
C GLU A 287 11.95 -45.13 11.73
N PHE A 288 12.04 -43.80 11.67
CA PHE A 288 10.93 -42.90 11.96
C PHE A 288 9.67 -43.12 11.09
N PRO A 289 9.74 -43.32 9.76
CA PRO A 289 8.55 -43.59 8.95
C PRO A 289 7.80 -44.85 9.38
N ALA A 290 8.54 -45.89 9.81
CA ALA A 290 7.95 -47.13 10.30
C ALA A 290 7.28 -46.95 11.67
N MET A 291 7.93 -46.23 12.59
CA MET A 291 7.36 -45.88 13.90
C MET A 291 6.11 -45.00 13.78
N ARG A 292 6.09 -44.07 12.81
CA ARG A 292 4.95 -43.23 12.51
C ARG A 292 3.78 -43.99 11.89
N ALA A 293 4.05 -44.94 10.99
CA ALA A 293 3.02 -45.76 10.37
C ALA A 293 2.25 -46.64 11.38
N ILE A 294 2.92 -47.09 12.45
CA ILE A 294 2.28 -47.86 13.53
C ILE A 294 1.78 -47.00 14.69
N GLY A 295 1.92 -45.66 14.58
CA GLY A 295 1.46 -44.70 15.59
C GLY A 295 2.29 -44.63 16.87
N LEU A 296 3.50 -45.21 16.87
CA LEU A 296 4.44 -45.17 17.99
C LEU A 296 5.04 -43.76 18.11
N GLU A 297 5.48 -43.15 17.01
CA GLU A 297 6.09 -41.82 17.04
C GLU A 297 5.39 -40.86 16.07
N ARG A 298 5.01 -39.66 16.52
CA ARG A 298 4.33 -38.67 15.67
C ARG A 298 5.16 -37.42 15.43
N ASP A 299 6.04 -37.08 16.36
CA ASP A 299 7.04 -36.02 16.23
C ASP A 299 8.44 -36.64 16.31
N SER A 300 9.36 -36.24 15.43
CA SER A 300 10.75 -36.72 15.47
C SER A 300 11.57 -36.01 16.55
N SER A 301 12.44 -36.76 17.25
CA SER A 301 13.41 -36.23 18.21
C SER A 301 14.83 -36.04 17.65
N ASP A 302 15.09 -36.42 16.39
CA ASP A 302 16.45 -36.44 15.80
C ASP A 302 17.18 -35.09 15.95
N THR A 303 16.53 -34.00 15.50
CA THR A 303 17.09 -32.65 15.60
C THR A 303 17.31 -32.24 17.05
N LEU A 304 16.40 -32.62 17.96
CA LEU A 304 16.53 -32.28 19.36
C LEU A 304 17.67 -33.05 20.05
N ALA A 305 17.90 -34.31 19.66
CA ALA A 305 19.04 -35.10 20.11
C ALA A 305 20.37 -34.44 19.69
N ALA A 306 20.47 -34.00 18.42
CA ALA A 306 21.63 -33.26 17.93
C ALA A 306 21.84 -31.94 18.69
N ILE A 307 20.77 -31.17 18.90
CA ILE A 307 20.80 -29.91 19.67
C ILE A 307 21.27 -30.15 21.10
N VAL A 308 20.68 -31.12 21.81
CA VAL A 308 21.03 -31.46 23.18
C VAL A 308 22.50 -31.89 23.25
N LYS A 309 23.00 -32.63 22.27
CA LYS A 309 24.40 -33.06 22.19
C LYS A 309 25.36 -31.90 21.93
N ALA A 310 25.06 -31.00 20.98
CA ALA A 310 25.91 -29.86 20.61
C ALA A 310 25.92 -28.69 21.63
N THR A 311 24.85 -28.55 22.43
CA THR A 311 24.75 -27.48 23.44
C THR A 311 25.73 -27.72 24.59
N ARG A 312 26.44 -26.70 25.07
CA ARG A 312 27.39 -26.88 26.18
C ARG A 312 26.69 -27.18 27.51
N LYS A 313 27.46 -27.65 28.49
CA LYS A 313 26.96 -27.84 29.87
C LYS A 313 26.42 -26.52 30.45
N GLY A 314 25.27 -26.57 31.10
CA GLY A 314 24.57 -25.39 31.63
C GLY A 314 24.03 -24.44 30.54
N GLY A 315 23.99 -24.88 29.28
CA GLY A 315 23.43 -24.10 28.17
C GLY A 315 21.91 -24.15 28.12
N ASN A 316 21.33 -23.31 27.27
CA ASN A 316 19.88 -23.20 27.12
C ASN A 316 19.45 -23.55 25.70
N VAL A 317 18.32 -24.24 25.61
CA VAL A 317 17.70 -24.68 24.36
C VAL A 317 16.31 -24.08 24.25
N ALA A 318 16.01 -23.48 23.10
CA ALA A 318 14.68 -23.01 22.74
C ALA A 318 14.05 -23.88 21.64
N LEU A 319 12.80 -24.28 21.84
CA LEU A 319 11.96 -24.96 20.86
C LEU A 319 10.91 -23.99 20.34
N VAL A 320 11.03 -23.57 19.08
CA VAL A 320 10.05 -22.71 18.42
C VAL A 320 9.51 -23.27 17.11
N GLY A 321 10.08 -24.37 16.59
CA GLY A 321 9.42 -25.17 15.57
C GLY A 321 8.14 -25.82 16.09
N ASP A 322 7.21 -26.13 15.19
CA ASP A 322 5.92 -26.73 15.54
C ASP A 322 6.08 -28.23 15.84
N PHE A 323 5.75 -28.62 17.07
CA PHE A 323 5.62 -29.99 17.59
C PHE A 323 4.24 -30.12 18.25
N PHE A 324 3.51 -31.21 17.98
CA PHE A 324 2.10 -31.35 18.37
C PHE A 324 1.80 -32.59 19.22
N PHE A 325 2.69 -33.57 19.23
CA PHE A 325 2.45 -34.91 19.72
C PHE A 325 3.64 -35.41 20.55
N THR A 326 3.87 -36.73 20.54
CA THR A 326 4.85 -37.41 21.39
C THR A 326 5.98 -37.99 20.55
N THR A 327 7.18 -38.01 21.15
CA THR A 327 8.37 -38.71 20.66
C THR A 327 8.84 -39.76 21.67
N HIS A 328 9.40 -40.87 21.20
CA HIS A 328 9.84 -41.98 22.05
C HIS A 328 11.33 -41.90 22.44
N ASP A 329 12.20 -41.35 21.59
CA ASP A 329 13.65 -41.29 21.81
C ASP A 329 14.15 -39.91 22.31
N PHE A 330 13.39 -39.31 23.24
CA PHE A 330 13.79 -38.02 23.80
C PHE A 330 15.07 -38.16 24.66
N PRO A 331 16.11 -37.32 24.45
CA PRO A 331 17.43 -37.45 25.08
C PRO A 331 17.45 -36.96 26.55
N ILE A 332 16.59 -37.52 27.41
CA ILE A 332 16.41 -37.08 28.80
C ILE A 332 17.69 -37.21 29.64
N GLY A 333 18.48 -38.25 29.40
CA GLY A 333 19.75 -38.49 30.09
C GLY A 333 20.75 -37.36 29.86
N PRO A 334 21.17 -37.10 28.60
CA PRO A 334 22.04 -35.99 28.27
C PRO A 334 21.49 -34.62 28.70
N LEU A 335 20.18 -34.37 28.56
CA LEU A 335 19.53 -33.14 29.02
C LEU A 335 19.81 -32.90 30.51
N MET A 336 19.52 -33.90 31.35
CA MET A 336 19.69 -33.81 32.80
C MET A 336 21.18 -33.75 33.21
N GLN A 337 22.02 -34.65 32.67
CA GLN A 337 23.43 -34.76 33.06
C GLN A 337 24.26 -33.52 32.68
N LYS A 338 23.84 -32.80 31.63
CA LYS A 338 24.50 -31.55 31.20
C LYS A 338 23.89 -30.32 31.86
N ALA A 339 22.90 -30.47 32.75
CA ALA A 339 22.17 -29.39 33.39
C ALA A 339 21.62 -28.36 32.38
N LEU A 340 21.05 -28.85 31.27
CA LEU A 340 20.50 -27.97 30.25
C LEU A 340 19.12 -27.44 30.67
N THR A 341 18.83 -26.20 30.26
CA THR A 341 17.47 -25.66 30.32
C THR A 341 16.81 -25.83 28.95
N LEU A 342 15.65 -26.49 28.90
CA LEU A 342 14.82 -26.59 27.70
C LEU A 342 13.54 -25.79 27.89
N ARG A 343 13.27 -24.84 26.98
CA ARG A 343 12.01 -24.09 26.95
C ARG A 343 11.41 -24.15 25.56
N GLY A 344 10.11 -24.39 25.48
CA GLY A 344 9.34 -24.30 24.24
C GLY A 344 8.13 -23.40 24.42
N GLY A 345 7.60 -22.90 23.31
CA GLY A 345 6.40 -22.08 23.37
C GLY A 345 6.05 -21.41 22.06
N GLN A 346 4.74 -21.21 21.89
CA GLN A 346 4.20 -20.34 20.85
C GLN A 346 4.44 -18.88 21.24
N THR A 347 4.79 -18.06 20.24
CA THR A 347 5.19 -16.65 20.42
C THR A 347 4.17 -15.79 21.16
N TRP A 348 4.65 -14.73 21.81
CA TRP A 348 3.84 -13.68 22.47
C TRP A 348 3.89 -12.38 21.68
N PRO A 349 3.31 -12.31 20.46
CA PRO A 349 3.58 -11.24 19.51
C PRO A 349 3.23 -9.85 20.08
N GLN A 350 2.15 -9.75 20.87
CA GLN A 350 1.72 -8.53 21.54
C GLN A 350 2.78 -7.94 22.47
N LYS A 351 3.56 -8.80 23.15
CA LYS A 351 4.64 -8.37 24.07
C LYS A 351 5.76 -7.68 23.30
N TYR A 352 6.09 -8.19 22.12
CA TYR A 352 7.31 -7.81 21.40
C TYR A 352 7.10 -6.69 20.39
N TYR A 353 5.87 -6.57 19.87
CA TYR A 353 5.60 -5.66 18.77
C TYR A 353 6.05 -4.21 19.04
N PRO A 354 5.78 -3.57 20.20
CA PRO A 354 6.16 -2.16 20.39
C PRO A 354 7.66 -1.92 20.14
N PHE A 355 8.51 -2.77 20.70
CA PHE A 355 9.96 -2.70 20.51
C PHE A 355 10.38 -3.02 19.06
N LEU A 356 9.81 -4.06 18.46
CA LEU A 356 10.21 -4.51 17.12
C LEU A 356 9.75 -3.52 16.04
N MET A 357 8.59 -2.89 16.20
CA MET A 357 8.12 -1.83 15.31
C MET A 357 9.06 -0.63 15.35
N ASP A 358 9.48 -0.20 16.55
CA ASP A 358 10.43 0.92 16.68
C ASP A 358 11.74 0.65 15.94
N LEU A 359 12.28 -0.58 16.02
CA LEU A 359 13.48 -0.95 15.27
C LEU A 359 13.28 -0.88 13.74
N VAL A 360 12.10 -1.25 13.25
CA VAL A 360 11.81 -1.17 11.80
C VAL A 360 11.62 0.26 11.35
N VAL A 361 10.89 1.07 12.11
CA VAL A 361 10.67 2.51 11.80
C VAL A 361 11.99 3.28 11.81
N GLN A 362 12.91 2.94 12.73
CA GLN A 362 14.24 3.56 12.80
C GLN A 362 15.21 3.05 11.71
N GLY A 363 14.84 2.01 10.96
CA GLY A 363 15.72 1.39 9.95
C GLY A 363 16.79 0.43 10.51
N SER A 364 16.82 0.21 11.83
CA SER A 364 17.75 -0.73 12.49
C SER A 364 17.42 -2.20 12.21
N LEU A 365 16.18 -2.49 11.81
CA LEU A 365 15.73 -3.81 11.39
C LEU A 365 14.94 -3.70 10.08
N ASP A 366 15.39 -4.39 9.05
CA ASP A 366 14.59 -4.56 7.83
C ASP A 366 14.19 -6.03 7.72
N PRO A 367 12.89 -6.38 7.79
CA PRO A 367 12.41 -7.73 7.57
C PRO A 367 11.92 -7.99 6.14
N SER A 368 11.97 -7.00 5.23
CA SER A 368 11.46 -7.16 3.85
C SER A 368 12.27 -8.17 3.01
N TRP A 369 13.54 -8.43 3.35
CA TRP A 369 14.42 -9.40 2.68
C TRP A 369 13.83 -10.81 2.59
N MET A 370 12.94 -11.21 3.50
CA MET A 370 12.38 -12.57 3.49
C MET A 370 11.39 -12.76 2.34
N PHE A 371 10.78 -11.68 1.86
CA PHE A 371 9.79 -11.70 0.79
C PHE A 371 10.48 -11.63 -0.57
N THR A 372 10.95 -12.79 -1.03
CA THR A 372 11.70 -12.93 -2.28
C THR A 372 10.83 -12.94 -3.53
N TYR A 373 9.51 -13.00 -3.36
CA TYR A 373 8.55 -12.99 -4.45
C TYR A 373 7.27 -12.26 -4.05
N VAL A 374 6.69 -11.52 -5.00
CA VAL A 374 5.41 -10.83 -4.83
C VAL A 374 4.46 -11.36 -5.90
N ASP A 375 3.24 -11.71 -5.51
CA ASP A 375 2.22 -12.22 -6.44
C ASP A 375 0.83 -11.70 -6.05
N GLU A 376 -0.15 -11.93 -6.91
CA GLU A 376 -1.55 -11.64 -6.63
C GLU A 376 -2.15 -12.67 -5.68
N PHE A 377 -3.00 -12.22 -4.75
CA PHE A 377 -3.73 -13.10 -3.82
C PHE A 377 -4.51 -14.21 -4.54
N GLU A 378 -5.04 -13.93 -5.73
CA GLU A 378 -5.71 -14.91 -6.57
C GLU A 378 -4.87 -16.17 -6.87
N ASN A 379 -3.55 -16.07 -6.85
CA ASN A 379 -2.61 -17.16 -7.12
C ASN A 379 -2.23 -17.97 -5.86
N ILE A 380 -2.82 -17.67 -4.70
CA ILE A 380 -2.43 -18.27 -3.41
C ILE A 380 -2.47 -19.80 -3.40
N ALA A 381 -3.47 -20.42 -4.04
CA ALA A 381 -3.58 -21.88 -4.13
C ALA A 381 -2.35 -22.52 -4.81
N GLN A 382 -1.86 -21.90 -5.89
CA GLN A 382 -0.63 -22.34 -6.56
C GLN A 382 0.59 -22.07 -5.67
N MET A 383 0.60 -20.95 -4.94
CA MET A 383 1.71 -20.62 -4.05
C MET A 383 1.83 -21.59 -2.87
N TYR A 384 0.73 -22.12 -2.34
CA TYR A 384 0.75 -23.19 -1.33
C TYR A 384 1.51 -24.43 -1.84
N LYS A 385 1.18 -24.88 -3.05
CA LYS A 385 1.86 -26.00 -3.70
C LYS A 385 3.35 -25.72 -3.85
N LYS A 386 3.71 -24.57 -4.45
CA LYS A 386 5.12 -24.16 -4.63
C LYS A 386 5.85 -24.02 -3.30
N PHE A 387 5.20 -23.56 -2.24
CA PHE A 387 5.80 -23.44 -0.91
C PHE A 387 6.14 -24.83 -0.35
N SER A 388 5.18 -25.75 -0.38
CA SER A 388 5.34 -27.14 0.09
C SER A 388 6.44 -27.87 -0.70
N GLU A 389 6.52 -27.63 -2.02
CA GLU A 389 7.53 -28.24 -2.91
C GLU A 389 8.89 -27.49 -2.91
N HIS A 390 9.04 -26.41 -2.13
CA HIS A 390 10.24 -25.56 -2.07
C HIS A 390 10.61 -24.91 -3.43
N GLU A 391 9.61 -24.62 -4.26
CA GLU A 391 9.72 -24.05 -5.61
C GLU A 391 9.27 -22.58 -5.71
N ILE A 392 9.06 -21.89 -4.59
CA ILE A 392 8.77 -20.45 -4.63
C ILE A 392 9.96 -19.69 -5.24
N PRO A 393 9.74 -18.69 -6.11
CA PRO A 393 10.83 -17.85 -6.59
C PRO A 393 11.64 -17.21 -5.46
N GLY A 394 12.96 -17.39 -5.49
CA GLY A 394 13.86 -17.01 -4.40
C GLY A 394 13.80 -17.87 -3.12
N LYS A 395 12.92 -18.89 -3.08
CA LYS A 395 12.84 -20.00 -2.12
C LYS A 395 12.65 -19.67 -0.63
N LEU A 396 12.26 -18.44 -0.29
CA LEU A 396 12.01 -18.05 1.10
C LEU A 396 10.54 -17.80 1.42
N LYS A 397 9.98 -16.69 0.92
CA LYS A 397 8.62 -16.27 1.27
C LYS A 397 7.97 -15.47 0.15
N VAL A 398 6.66 -15.66 -0.01
CA VAL A 398 5.85 -14.91 -0.97
C VAL A 398 5.04 -13.83 -0.26
N CYS A 399 4.99 -12.62 -0.81
CA CYS A 399 4.06 -11.57 -0.41
C CYS A 399 2.89 -11.57 -1.39
N LEU A 400 1.67 -11.79 -0.90
CA LEU A 400 0.46 -11.84 -1.72
C LEU A 400 -0.31 -10.54 -1.55
N VAL A 401 -0.60 -9.86 -2.65
CA VAL A 401 -1.31 -8.57 -2.66
C VAL A 401 -2.75 -8.80 -3.09
N THR A 402 -3.72 -8.37 -2.29
CA THR A 402 -5.14 -8.44 -2.68
C THR A 402 -5.46 -7.41 -3.77
N ALA A 403 -6.57 -7.58 -4.49
CA ALA A 403 -7.03 -6.57 -5.45
C ALA A 403 -7.18 -5.18 -4.80
N PHE A 404 -7.67 -5.15 -3.55
CA PHE A 404 -7.71 -3.93 -2.75
C PHE A 404 -6.31 -3.36 -2.48
N GLY A 405 -5.35 -4.18 -2.03
CA GLY A 405 -3.96 -3.75 -1.83
C GLY A 405 -3.33 -3.14 -3.08
N ARG A 406 -3.55 -3.75 -4.26
CA ARG A 406 -3.08 -3.21 -5.55
C ARG A 406 -3.70 -1.85 -5.88
N SER A 407 -5.01 -1.67 -5.60
CA SER A 407 -5.69 -0.38 -5.79
C SER A 407 -5.13 0.76 -4.94
N GLN A 408 -4.56 0.44 -3.76
CA GLN A 408 -3.91 1.43 -2.90
C GLN A 408 -2.54 1.84 -3.44
N GLN A 409 -1.79 0.92 -4.06
CA GLN A 409 -0.46 1.19 -4.66
C GLN A 409 -0.53 1.98 -5.97
N LEU A 410 -1.61 1.83 -6.73
CA LEU A 410 -1.85 2.64 -7.94
C LEU A 410 -2.04 4.13 -7.63
N GLN A 411 -2.25 4.51 -6.37
CA GLN A 411 -2.30 5.92 -5.98
C GLN A 411 -0.91 6.53 -5.72
N THR A 412 0.17 5.74 -5.72
CA THR A 412 1.51 6.19 -5.27
C THR A 412 2.71 5.71 -6.14
N SER A 413 2.49 4.99 -7.24
CA SER A 413 3.57 4.38 -8.04
C SER A 413 3.97 5.20 -9.28
N SER A 414 5.28 5.47 -9.40
CA SER A 414 5.98 6.00 -10.59
C SER A 414 7.45 5.57 -10.53
N ASN A 415 8.13 5.38 -11.65
CA ASN A 415 9.57 5.11 -11.73
C ASN A 415 10.43 6.28 -11.23
N GLY A 416 9.88 7.48 -11.21
CA GLY A 416 10.59 8.70 -10.87
C GLY A 416 9.96 9.92 -11.55
N HIS A 417 10.73 11.01 -11.58
CA HIS A 417 10.32 12.26 -12.19
C HIS A 417 11.42 12.84 -13.07
N VAL A 418 11.08 13.84 -13.87
CA VAL A 418 12.04 14.59 -14.69
C VAL A 418 12.22 15.97 -14.10
N GLU A 419 13.46 16.40 -13.89
CA GLU A 419 13.75 17.76 -13.42
C GLU A 419 14.71 18.53 -14.33
N ILE A 420 14.57 19.85 -14.27
CA ILE A 420 15.51 20.83 -14.82
C ILE A 420 15.76 21.92 -13.77
N HIS A 421 16.95 22.49 -13.82
CA HIS A 421 17.38 23.54 -12.91
C HIS A 421 17.75 24.80 -13.65
N PHE A 422 17.47 25.94 -13.02
CA PHE A 422 17.95 27.24 -13.45
C PHE A 422 18.78 27.84 -12.32
N SER A 423 19.89 28.49 -12.66
CA SER A 423 20.67 29.28 -11.70
C SER A 423 21.14 30.60 -12.32
N HIS A 424 21.01 31.68 -11.56
CA HIS A 424 21.56 32.99 -11.93
C HIS A 424 23.09 32.95 -11.96
N SER A 425 23.73 32.39 -10.93
CA SER A 425 25.18 32.15 -10.89
C SER A 425 25.66 31.18 -11.97
N GLY A 426 24.79 30.27 -12.41
CA GLY A 426 24.99 29.33 -13.53
C GLY A 426 24.81 29.93 -14.93
N GLY A 427 24.72 31.26 -15.07
CA GLY A 427 24.67 31.93 -16.37
C GLY A 427 23.27 32.11 -16.96
N ASN A 428 22.23 32.09 -16.12
CA ASN A 428 20.83 32.36 -16.49
C ASN A 428 20.27 31.40 -17.55
N LYS A 429 20.53 30.11 -17.39
CA LYS A 429 20.04 29.07 -18.32
C LYS A 429 19.40 27.91 -17.57
N TRP A 430 18.38 27.34 -18.20
CA TRP A 430 17.81 26.05 -17.80
C TRP A 430 18.77 24.92 -18.22
N SER A 431 18.93 23.93 -17.35
CA SER A 431 19.68 22.71 -17.64
C SER A 431 18.94 21.83 -18.64
N ALA A 432 19.63 20.83 -19.18
CA ALA A 432 18.98 19.74 -19.89
C ALA A 432 18.09 18.92 -18.92
N PRO A 433 17.02 18.26 -19.42
CA PRO A 433 16.19 17.37 -18.62
C PRO A 433 17.01 16.22 -18.02
N GLN A 434 16.78 15.94 -16.74
CA GLN A 434 17.38 14.81 -16.03
C GLN A 434 16.28 13.94 -15.43
N PHE A 435 16.45 12.62 -15.52
CA PHE A 435 15.57 11.67 -14.84
C PHE A 435 16.08 11.41 -13.43
N VAL A 436 15.18 11.45 -12.46
CA VAL A 436 15.47 11.16 -11.05
C VAL A 436 14.60 9.98 -10.63
N ALA A 437 15.24 8.85 -10.32
CA ALA A 437 14.60 7.61 -9.86
C ALA A 437 14.14 7.70 -8.39
N SER A 438 13.34 8.72 -8.09
CA SER A 438 12.80 9.00 -6.76
C SER A 438 11.44 9.69 -6.90
N PRO A 439 10.48 9.43 -6.02
CA PRO A 439 9.26 10.22 -5.91
C PRO A 439 9.47 11.54 -5.14
N PHE A 440 10.68 11.79 -4.63
CA PHE A 440 11.01 12.94 -3.78
C PHE A 440 11.96 13.91 -4.46
N ILE A 441 11.79 15.21 -4.18
CA ILE A 441 12.75 16.26 -4.56
C ILE A 441 13.49 16.74 -3.30
N PRO A 442 14.83 16.67 -3.25
CA PRO A 442 15.59 17.32 -2.20
C PRO A 442 15.53 18.84 -2.39
N VAL A 443 15.03 19.56 -1.38
CA VAL A 443 14.91 21.03 -1.41
C VAL A 443 15.48 21.62 -0.13
N HIS A 444 16.16 22.75 -0.24
CA HIS A 444 16.70 23.45 0.92
C HIS A 444 15.55 23.97 1.80
N GLY A 445 15.62 23.79 3.12
CA GLY A 445 14.54 24.21 4.04
C GLY A 445 14.23 25.71 4.01
N MET A 446 15.19 26.54 3.60
CA MET A 446 15.03 27.99 3.40
C MET A 446 14.63 28.38 1.97
N ALA A 447 14.14 27.45 1.14
CA ALA A 447 13.73 27.76 -0.22
C ALA A 447 12.47 28.64 -0.24
N PRO A 448 12.41 29.70 -1.08
CA PRO A 448 11.22 30.53 -1.22
C PRO A 448 9.96 29.77 -1.65
N GLY A 449 10.12 28.68 -2.41
CA GLY A 449 9.01 27.78 -2.77
C GLY A 449 8.31 27.18 -1.54
N LEU A 450 9.06 26.91 -0.46
CA LEU A 450 8.53 26.38 0.80
C LEU A 450 8.04 27.48 1.76
N ASN A 451 8.73 28.62 1.78
CA ASN A 451 8.54 29.63 2.83
C ASN A 451 7.64 30.80 2.41
N TYR A 452 7.68 31.20 1.13
CA TYR A 452 6.98 32.38 0.61
C TYR A 452 5.98 32.05 -0.51
N GLY A 453 5.77 30.76 -0.78
CA GLY A 453 4.85 30.31 -1.82
C GLY A 453 5.26 30.70 -3.23
N GLN A 454 6.55 30.95 -3.48
CA GLN A 454 7.09 31.22 -4.82
C GLN A 454 7.14 29.94 -5.65
N GLN A 455 5.95 29.49 -6.09
CA GLN A 455 5.77 28.26 -6.87
C GLN A 455 4.54 28.32 -7.77
N VAL A 456 4.64 27.61 -8.89
CA VAL A 456 3.55 27.40 -9.84
C VAL A 456 3.50 25.94 -10.24
N TYR A 457 2.36 25.50 -10.76
CA TYR A 457 2.21 24.12 -11.20
C TYR A 457 1.25 23.99 -12.37
N GLU A 458 1.31 22.84 -13.04
CA GLU A 458 0.42 22.46 -14.12
C GLU A 458 -0.25 21.10 -13.90
N GLY A 459 -1.23 20.80 -14.74
CA GLY A 459 -1.95 19.54 -14.69
C GLY A 459 -2.38 19.10 -16.08
N LEU A 460 -1.84 17.97 -16.52
CA LEU A 460 -2.10 17.35 -17.83
C LEU A 460 -2.48 15.89 -17.66
N LYS A 461 -2.89 15.27 -18.77
CA LYS A 461 -3.13 13.83 -18.84
C LYS A 461 -2.47 13.22 -20.06
N ALA A 462 -1.96 12.00 -19.86
CA ALA A 462 -1.50 11.13 -20.92
C ALA A 462 -2.47 9.94 -21.08
N PHE A 463 -2.70 9.55 -22.34
CA PHE A 463 -3.66 8.53 -22.72
C PHE A 463 -3.01 7.52 -23.67
N ARG A 464 -3.36 6.24 -23.50
CA ARG A 464 -3.03 5.17 -24.44
C ARG A 464 -4.15 5.03 -25.46
N HIS A 465 -3.81 5.04 -26.75
CA HIS A 465 -4.78 4.93 -27.85
C HIS A 465 -5.00 3.46 -28.25
N PRO A 466 -6.18 3.12 -28.79
CA PRO A 466 -6.57 1.72 -29.04
C PRO A 466 -5.97 1.09 -30.31
N SER A 467 -5.65 1.90 -31.33
CA SER A 467 -5.31 1.39 -32.67
C SER A 467 -3.86 0.92 -32.82
N ASP A 468 -2.95 1.55 -32.10
CA ASP A 468 -1.48 1.43 -32.27
C ASP A 468 -0.74 1.42 -30.92
N ASN A 469 -1.47 1.40 -29.79
CA ASN A 469 -0.94 1.52 -28.43
C ASN A 469 -0.09 2.78 -28.19
N LYS A 470 -0.15 3.79 -29.07
CA LYS A 470 0.61 5.03 -28.88
C LYS A 470 0.13 5.76 -27.64
N ILE A 471 1.06 6.44 -26.99
CA ILE A 471 0.78 7.30 -25.84
C ILE A 471 0.82 8.75 -26.31
N THR A 472 -0.18 9.53 -25.93
CA THR A 472 -0.22 10.96 -26.24
C THR A 472 -0.51 11.79 -25.00
N VAL A 473 -0.02 13.03 -24.99
CA VAL A 473 -0.33 14.05 -23.97
C VAL A 473 -1.24 15.09 -24.59
N PHE A 474 -2.33 15.42 -23.91
CA PHE A 474 -3.32 16.37 -24.43
C PHE A 474 -2.90 17.83 -24.17
N ARG A 475 -2.68 18.58 -25.26
CA ARG A 475 -2.40 20.03 -25.33
C ARG A 475 -1.28 20.56 -24.41
N PRO A 476 -0.10 19.90 -24.33
CA PRO A 476 0.98 20.36 -23.47
C PRO A 476 1.51 21.76 -23.83
N ASP A 477 1.32 22.22 -25.08
CA ASP A 477 1.63 23.57 -25.56
C ASP A 477 0.87 24.66 -24.79
N ARG A 478 -0.42 24.46 -24.52
CA ARG A 478 -1.24 25.41 -23.77
C ARG A 478 -0.85 25.43 -22.29
N ASN A 479 -0.51 24.28 -21.74
CA ASN A 479 -0.02 24.18 -20.36
C ASN A 479 1.35 24.86 -20.21
N ALA A 480 2.25 24.72 -21.20
CA ALA A 480 3.55 25.39 -21.22
C ALA A 480 3.39 26.92 -21.17
N LYS A 481 2.56 27.50 -22.06
CA LYS A 481 2.27 28.94 -22.10
C LYS A 481 1.65 29.45 -20.80
N ARG A 482 0.75 28.68 -20.19
CA ARG A 482 0.14 29.05 -18.92
C ARG A 482 1.11 28.96 -17.74
N MET A 483 2.03 28.00 -17.74
CA MET A 483 3.11 27.94 -16.76
C MET A 483 4.06 29.13 -16.90
N GLN A 484 4.41 29.56 -18.12
CA GLN A 484 5.23 30.75 -18.35
C GLN A 484 4.55 32.00 -17.77
N TYR A 485 3.29 32.24 -18.10
CA TYR A 485 2.51 33.34 -17.52
C TYR A 485 2.47 33.26 -15.98
N SER A 486 2.22 32.06 -15.44
CA SER A 486 2.16 31.88 -13.99
C SER A 486 3.50 32.16 -13.33
N ALA A 487 4.61 31.72 -13.94
CA ALA A 487 5.97 31.95 -13.46
C ALA A 487 6.30 33.44 -13.41
N GLU A 488 5.93 34.20 -14.44
CA GLU A 488 6.07 35.67 -14.47
C GLU A 488 5.33 36.34 -13.31
N VAL A 489 4.09 35.94 -13.05
CA VAL A 489 3.26 36.48 -11.95
C VAL A 489 3.91 36.31 -10.58
N VAL A 490 4.70 35.25 -10.37
CA VAL A 490 5.41 35.00 -9.09
C VAL A 490 6.93 35.19 -9.19
N SER A 491 7.40 35.95 -10.19
CA SER A 491 8.81 36.31 -10.35
C SER A 491 9.76 35.11 -10.44
N ILE A 492 9.36 34.08 -11.17
CA ILE A 492 10.19 32.92 -11.52
C ILE A 492 10.60 33.05 -13.01
N PRO A 493 11.86 32.77 -13.38
CA PRO A 493 12.27 32.70 -14.78
C PRO A 493 11.38 31.74 -15.59
N PRO A 494 10.85 32.13 -16.76
CA PRO A 494 10.00 31.25 -17.54
C PRO A 494 10.79 30.07 -18.11
N VAL A 495 10.17 28.89 -18.14
CA VAL A 495 10.71 27.70 -18.83
C VAL A 495 10.34 27.81 -20.32
N PRO A 496 11.28 27.65 -21.27
CA PRO A 496 10.98 27.63 -22.70
C PRO A 496 9.92 26.57 -23.06
N GLU A 497 9.02 26.89 -23.98
CA GLU A 497 7.88 26.02 -24.34
C GLU A 497 8.33 24.63 -24.80
N ASP A 498 9.30 24.56 -25.71
CA ASP A 498 9.84 23.29 -26.21
C ASP A 498 10.47 22.45 -25.10
N LEU A 499 11.19 23.09 -24.16
CA LEU A 499 11.83 22.41 -23.03
C LEU A 499 10.79 21.86 -22.05
N PHE A 500 9.70 22.59 -21.79
CA PHE A 500 8.59 22.10 -20.98
C PHE A 500 7.93 20.87 -21.61
N ILE A 501 7.62 20.94 -22.91
CA ILE A 501 7.00 19.84 -23.65
C ILE A 501 7.93 18.62 -23.65
N GLU A 502 9.24 18.83 -23.83
CA GLU A 502 10.24 17.77 -23.76
C GLU A 502 10.27 17.10 -22.37
N CYS A 503 10.27 17.87 -21.28
CA CYS A 503 10.24 17.33 -19.92
C CYS A 503 8.97 16.50 -19.67
N VAL A 504 7.81 16.98 -20.10
CA VAL A 504 6.53 16.27 -20.01
C VAL A 504 6.56 14.97 -20.79
N ARG A 505 7.05 15.00 -22.03
CA ARG A 505 7.19 13.82 -22.87
C ARG A 505 8.10 12.78 -22.21
N LEU A 506 9.27 13.21 -21.74
CA LEU A 506 10.24 12.32 -21.10
C LEU A 506 9.71 11.72 -19.79
N ALA A 507 8.99 12.49 -18.98
CA ALA A 507 8.39 12.00 -17.73
C ALA A 507 7.33 10.93 -18.01
N VAL A 508 6.49 11.11 -19.02
CA VAL A 508 5.51 10.09 -19.43
C VAL A 508 6.21 8.88 -20.04
N ALA A 509 7.21 9.08 -20.89
CA ALA A 509 7.94 7.99 -21.54
C ALA A 509 8.71 7.12 -20.53
N ALA A 510 9.32 7.73 -19.51
CA ALA A 510 10.00 7.03 -18.43
C ALA A 510 9.05 6.29 -17.47
N ASN A 511 7.74 6.51 -17.58
CA ASN A 511 6.69 5.89 -16.77
C ASN A 511 5.64 5.16 -17.64
N ALA A 512 5.98 4.84 -18.90
CA ALA A 512 5.01 4.43 -19.92
C ALA A 512 4.18 3.19 -19.54
N GLU A 513 4.73 2.27 -18.75
CA GLU A 513 4.05 1.08 -18.23
C GLU A 513 2.88 1.41 -17.29
N TYR A 514 2.92 2.58 -16.64
CA TYR A 514 1.87 3.06 -15.75
C TYR A 514 0.77 3.82 -16.49
N VAL A 515 0.92 4.07 -17.81
CA VAL A 515 -0.17 4.67 -18.60
C VAL A 515 -1.26 3.61 -18.78
N PRO A 516 -2.48 3.83 -18.22
CA PRO A 516 -3.50 2.79 -18.18
C PRO A 516 -3.90 2.27 -19.56
N PRO A 517 -4.36 1.01 -19.66
CA PRO A 517 -4.99 0.48 -20.87
C PRO A 517 -6.15 1.36 -21.33
N HIS A 518 -6.32 1.50 -22.65
CA HIS A 518 -7.36 2.34 -23.25
C HIS A 518 -8.78 2.02 -22.74
N ASP A 519 -9.10 0.74 -22.62
CA ASP A 519 -10.42 0.23 -22.23
C ASP A 519 -10.77 0.48 -20.76
N SER A 520 -9.78 0.83 -19.92
CA SER A 520 -10.00 1.13 -18.51
C SER A 520 -10.77 2.44 -18.27
N GLY A 521 -10.74 3.39 -19.22
CA GLY A 521 -11.24 4.75 -19.04
C GLY A 521 -10.43 5.61 -18.04
N ALA A 522 -9.33 5.06 -17.50
CA ALA A 522 -8.39 5.75 -16.63
C ALA A 522 -7.35 6.53 -17.46
N ALA A 523 -6.53 7.36 -16.80
CA ALA A 523 -5.48 8.12 -17.46
C ALA A 523 -4.27 8.27 -16.54
N MET A 524 -3.09 8.55 -17.12
CA MET A 524 -1.96 9.00 -16.34
C MET A 524 -2.06 10.51 -16.15
N TYR A 525 -2.01 10.99 -14.91
CA TYR A 525 -1.92 12.40 -14.61
C TYR A 525 -0.47 12.85 -14.59
N VAL A 526 -0.18 13.98 -15.23
CA VAL A 526 1.15 14.58 -15.29
C VAL A 526 1.14 15.91 -14.54
N ARG A 527 2.10 16.07 -13.63
CA ARG A 527 2.21 17.21 -12.69
C ARG A 527 3.58 17.89 -12.84
N PRO A 528 3.69 18.89 -13.73
CA PRO A 528 4.80 19.84 -13.70
C PRO A 528 4.65 20.80 -12.52
N MET A 529 5.73 21.04 -11.78
CA MET A 529 5.84 21.99 -10.68
C MET A 529 7.13 22.80 -10.83
N LEU A 530 7.07 24.10 -10.62
CA LEU A 530 8.18 25.03 -10.79
C LEU A 530 8.26 25.96 -9.58
N PHE A 531 9.42 26.05 -8.92
CA PHE A 531 9.57 26.78 -7.66
C PHE A 531 10.99 27.29 -7.43
N GLY A 532 11.13 28.33 -6.61
CA GLY A 532 12.43 28.78 -6.10
C GLY A 532 12.99 27.76 -5.11
N SER A 533 14.10 27.09 -5.45
CA SER A 533 14.57 25.86 -4.79
C SER A 533 15.84 26.04 -3.95
N SER A 534 16.63 27.09 -4.21
CA SER A 534 17.85 27.39 -3.43
C SER A 534 17.56 28.18 -2.14
N ALA A 535 18.52 28.16 -1.21
CA ALA A 535 18.41 28.84 0.08
C ALA A 535 18.29 30.37 -0.07
N GLN A 536 17.16 30.94 0.38
CA GLN A 536 16.94 32.39 0.34
C GLN A 536 15.84 32.81 1.32
N LEU A 537 16.21 33.51 2.39
CA LEU A 537 15.25 34.03 3.39
C LEU A 537 14.86 35.50 3.14
N GLY A 538 15.71 36.28 2.48
CA GLY A 538 15.34 37.65 2.11
C GLY A 538 14.27 37.65 1.03
N LEU A 539 13.39 38.66 1.01
CA LEU A 539 12.36 38.84 -0.01
C LEU A 539 12.97 39.39 -1.32
N SER A 540 13.85 38.61 -1.92
CA SER A 540 14.50 38.85 -3.22
C SER A 540 14.60 37.53 -3.98
N PRO A 541 14.73 37.56 -5.33
CA PRO A 541 14.87 36.34 -6.13
C PRO A 541 15.99 35.41 -5.59
N PRO A 542 15.73 34.10 -5.43
CA PRO A 542 16.77 33.12 -5.09
C PRO A 542 17.75 32.94 -6.27
N ASP A 543 18.93 32.36 -6.01
CA ASP A 543 19.87 32.04 -7.10
C ASP A 543 19.33 30.92 -8.00
N GLY A 544 18.75 29.88 -7.39
CA GLY A 544 18.33 28.64 -8.05
C GLY A 544 16.83 28.36 -8.01
N TYR A 545 16.32 27.83 -9.11
CA TYR A 545 14.94 27.37 -9.33
C TYR A 545 14.95 25.95 -9.91
N THR A 546 13.90 25.18 -9.61
CA THR A 546 13.72 23.81 -10.12
C THR A 546 12.34 23.69 -10.75
N MET A 547 12.27 23.10 -11.95
CA MET A 547 11.04 22.51 -12.46
C MET A 547 11.14 20.99 -12.39
N ALA A 548 10.13 20.34 -11.83
CA ALA A 548 10.02 18.89 -11.76
C ALA A 548 8.68 18.43 -12.35
N VAL A 549 8.69 17.33 -13.10
CA VAL A 549 7.53 16.75 -13.78
C VAL A 549 7.30 15.33 -13.28
N PHE A 550 6.25 15.17 -12.47
CA PHE A 550 5.82 13.89 -11.96
C PHE A 550 4.74 13.27 -12.85
N ALA A 551 4.67 11.95 -12.87
CA ALA A 551 3.64 11.18 -13.55
C ALA A 551 3.06 10.15 -12.59
N MET A 552 1.74 10.01 -12.56
CA MET A 552 1.08 8.99 -11.73
C MET A 552 -0.20 8.48 -12.39
N PRO A 553 -0.53 7.17 -12.29
CA PRO A 553 -1.81 6.68 -12.78
C PRO A 553 -2.96 7.26 -11.95
N THR A 554 -4.07 7.58 -12.61
CA THR A 554 -5.29 8.06 -11.97
C THR A 554 -6.49 7.28 -12.47
N GLY A 555 -7.32 6.80 -11.54
CA GLY A 555 -8.51 6.02 -11.85
C GLY A 555 -9.60 6.80 -12.58
N VAL A 556 -10.65 6.08 -12.98
CA VAL A 556 -11.84 6.67 -13.60
C VAL A 556 -12.58 7.51 -12.55
N TYR A 557 -12.76 8.80 -12.82
CA TYR A 557 -13.80 9.56 -12.15
C TYR A 557 -15.15 8.98 -12.63
N HIS A 558 -15.71 8.03 -11.88
CA HIS A 558 -16.98 7.39 -12.21
C HIS A 558 -18.06 8.45 -12.49
N GLY A 559 -18.88 8.19 -13.51
CA GLY A 559 -19.86 9.10 -14.11
C GLY A 559 -20.40 10.13 -13.14
N ALA A 560 -19.93 11.37 -13.29
CA ALA A 560 -20.21 12.44 -12.35
C ALA A 560 -21.71 12.74 -12.37
N THR A 561 -22.39 12.35 -11.30
CA THR A 561 -23.72 12.87 -11.00
C THR A 561 -23.62 14.39 -10.86
N ALA A 562 -24.65 15.09 -11.31
CA ALA A 562 -24.68 16.54 -11.27
C ALA A 562 -24.48 17.02 -9.83
N VAL A 563 -23.51 17.93 -9.67
CA VAL A 563 -23.13 18.47 -8.36
C VAL A 563 -23.90 19.73 -8.05
N GLU A 564 -24.26 19.91 -6.79
CA GLU A 564 -24.84 21.16 -6.30
C GLU A 564 -23.71 22.14 -5.96
N ALA A 565 -23.82 23.39 -6.40
CA ALA A 565 -22.81 24.42 -6.23
C ALA A 565 -23.25 25.51 -5.25
N LEU A 566 -22.32 25.97 -4.42
CA LEU A 566 -22.51 27.10 -3.49
C LEU A 566 -21.68 28.30 -3.93
N ILE A 567 -22.29 29.48 -4.03
CA ILE A 567 -21.56 30.73 -4.20
C ILE A 567 -20.90 31.10 -2.86
N LEU A 568 -19.59 31.33 -2.86
CA LEU A 568 -18.87 31.74 -1.66
C LEU A 568 -18.96 33.26 -1.48
N GLU A 569 -19.57 33.68 -0.37
CA GLU A 569 -19.87 35.09 -0.08
C GLU A 569 -18.92 35.69 0.96
N ASP A 570 -18.37 34.87 1.84
CA ASP A 570 -17.47 35.25 2.94
C ASP A 570 -15.98 35.03 2.61
N PHE A 571 -15.68 34.76 1.35
CA PHE A 571 -14.34 34.48 0.86
C PHE A 571 -14.19 34.96 -0.58
N ASP A 572 -13.02 35.51 -0.88
CA ASP A 572 -12.58 35.90 -2.22
C ASP A 572 -11.44 34.98 -2.63
N ARG A 573 -11.58 34.32 -3.78
CA ARG A 573 -10.51 33.48 -4.32
C ARG A 573 -9.27 34.28 -4.68
N SER A 574 -9.48 35.46 -5.25
CA SER A 574 -8.39 36.29 -5.76
C SER A 574 -8.81 37.74 -5.81
N ALA A 575 -7.93 38.62 -5.35
CA ALA A 575 -8.12 40.06 -5.54
C ALA A 575 -8.10 40.44 -7.05
N PRO A 576 -8.77 41.53 -7.47
CA PRO A 576 -8.91 41.93 -8.89
C PRO A 576 -7.60 42.12 -9.69
N HIS A 577 -6.50 42.37 -8.99
CA HIS A 577 -5.15 42.49 -9.58
C HIS A 577 -4.15 41.59 -8.85
N GLY A 578 -4.65 40.50 -8.26
CA GLY A 578 -3.87 39.50 -7.57
C GLY A 578 -3.38 38.39 -8.50
N THR A 579 -3.12 37.22 -7.91
CA THR A 579 -2.55 36.05 -8.60
C THR A 579 -3.59 35.13 -9.22
N GLY A 580 -4.88 35.49 -9.22
CA GLY A 580 -5.99 34.59 -9.56
C GLY A 580 -5.91 33.96 -10.95
N SER A 581 -5.46 34.73 -11.94
CA SER A 581 -5.27 34.24 -13.32
C SER A 581 -4.06 33.34 -13.51
N ALA A 582 -3.16 33.26 -12.52
CA ALA A 582 -2.00 32.37 -12.52
C ALA A 582 -2.28 31.08 -11.75
N LYS A 583 -1.65 29.97 -12.16
CA LYS A 583 -1.82 28.66 -11.52
C LYS A 583 -0.84 28.48 -10.34
N VAL A 584 -1.03 29.31 -9.32
CA VAL A 584 -0.20 29.39 -8.11
C VAL A 584 -0.90 28.63 -6.98
N GLY A 585 -0.20 27.79 -6.21
CA GLY A 585 -0.84 27.02 -5.14
C GLY A 585 -1.38 27.90 -3.99
N GLY A 586 -0.88 29.13 -3.84
CA GLY A 586 -1.45 30.15 -2.96
C GLY A 586 -2.92 30.49 -3.26
N ASN A 587 -3.41 30.27 -4.48
CA ASN A 587 -4.83 30.46 -4.84
C ASN A 587 -5.71 29.28 -4.36
N TYR A 588 -5.11 28.13 -4.07
CA TYR A 588 -5.82 26.88 -3.76
C TYR A 588 -5.88 26.59 -2.26
N ALA A 589 -4.76 26.78 -1.54
CA ALA A 589 -4.70 26.46 -0.11
C ALA A 589 -5.78 27.18 0.73
N PRO A 590 -6.07 28.49 0.53
CA PRO A 590 -7.10 29.20 1.31
C PRO A 590 -8.52 28.67 1.07
N VAL A 591 -8.79 28.10 -0.11
CA VAL A 591 -10.12 27.62 -0.53
C VAL A 591 -10.56 26.36 0.21
N LEU A 592 -9.61 25.54 0.69
CA LEU A 592 -9.87 24.19 1.21
C LEU A 592 -10.90 24.19 2.34
N ARG A 593 -10.74 25.06 3.35
CA ARG A 593 -11.67 25.14 4.50
C ARG A 593 -13.10 25.52 4.09
N HIS A 594 -13.24 26.37 3.07
CA HIS A 594 -14.54 26.83 2.59
C HIS A 594 -15.22 25.74 1.76
N SER A 595 -14.45 25.01 0.94
CA SER A 595 -14.96 23.86 0.19
C SER A 595 -15.37 22.70 1.10
N ASP A 596 -14.62 22.43 2.16
CA ASP A 596 -14.99 21.39 3.14
C ASP A 596 -16.26 21.75 3.91
N ARG A 597 -16.45 23.03 4.27
CA ARG A 597 -17.72 23.51 4.84
C ARG A 597 -18.88 23.29 3.87
N ALA A 598 -18.75 23.77 2.64
CA ALA A 598 -19.77 23.61 1.60
C ALA A 598 -20.12 22.13 1.36
N ARG A 599 -19.13 21.24 1.35
CA ARG A 599 -19.34 19.78 1.21
C ARG A 599 -20.16 19.18 2.35
N ARG A 600 -19.91 19.59 3.60
CA ARG A 600 -20.71 19.14 4.76
C ARG A 600 -22.17 19.62 4.69
N GLU A 601 -22.41 20.73 4.00
CA GLU A 601 -23.74 21.29 3.76
C GLU A 601 -24.41 20.68 2.50
N GLY A 602 -23.75 19.74 1.82
CA GLY A 602 -24.29 19.04 0.65
C GLY A 602 -23.91 19.63 -0.71
N PHE A 603 -23.06 20.66 -0.75
CA PHE A 603 -22.58 21.26 -2.00
C PHE A 603 -21.27 20.61 -2.45
N GLY A 604 -21.26 20.01 -3.65
CA GLY A 604 -20.11 19.29 -4.19
C GLY A 604 -19.01 20.21 -4.74
N ILE A 605 -19.36 21.45 -5.10
CA ILE A 605 -18.43 22.43 -5.66
C ILE A 605 -18.79 23.85 -5.18
N THR A 606 -17.84 24.77 -5.27
CA THR A 606 -18.02 26.18 -4.88
C THR A 606 -17.73 27.10 -6.06
N LEU A 607 -18.55 28.14 -6.23
CA LEU A 607 -18.46 29.14 -7.29
C LEU A 607 -17.99 30.49 -6.72
N HIS A 608 -17.12 31.16 -7.44
CA HIS A 608 -16.65 32.51 -7.12
C HIS A 608 -17.24 33.53 -8.10
N LEU A 609 -17.59 34.70 -7.55
CA LEU A 609 -17.91 35.89 -8.31
C LEU A 609 -16.74 36.86 -8.23
N ASP A 610 -16.71 37.85 -9.12
CA ASP A 610 -15.67 38.87 -9.13
C ASP A 610 -15.54 39.55 -7.75
N SER A 611 -14.33 39.62 -7.23
CA SER A 611 -14.10 40.12 -5.87
C SER A 611 -14.35 41.63 -5.69
N ALA A 612 -14.40 42.40 -6.78
CA ALA A 612 -14.58 43.85 -6.70
C ALA A 612 -16.05 44.24 -6.49
N THR A 613 -16.96 43.60 -7.20
CA THR A 613 -18.36 43.99 -7.30
C THR A 613 -19.33 42.86 -6.98
N ARG A 614 -18.87 41.60 -6.98
CA ARG A 614 -19.70 40.39 -6.78
C ARG A 614 -20.89 40.35 -7.75
N SER A 615 -20.70 40.87 -8.96
CA SER A 615 -21.74 41.01 -9.98
C SER A 615 -21.52 40.12 -11.20
N GLU A 616 -20.34 39.51 -11.34
CA GLU A 616 -20.00 38.65 -12.47
C GLU A 616 -19.40 37.31 -12.04
N ILE A 617 -19.57 36.31 -12.89
CA ILE A 617 -19.05 34.96 -12.68
C ILE A 617 -17.55 34.92 -13.01
N ASP A 618 -16.73 34.47 -12.06
CA ASP A 618 -15.31 34.19 -12.30
C ASP A 618 -15.10 32.72 -12.69
N GLU A 619 -15.05 31.83 -11.70
CA GLU A 619 -14.85 30.38 -11.92
C GLU A 619 -15.31 29.56 -10.71
N PHE A 620 -15.39 28.24 -10.90
CA PHE A 620 -15.48 27.33 -9.75
C PHE A 620 -14.11 27.20 -9.07
N SER A 621 -14.10 26.86 -7.79
CA SER A 621 -12.87 26.73 -6.99
C SER A 621 -11.78 25.83 -7.59
N THR A 622 -12.13 24.85 -8.42
CA THR A 622 -11.19 23.89 -8.98
C THR A 622 -11.28 23.74 -10.49
N SER A 623 -12.14 24.52 -11.15
CA SER A 623 -12.48 24.34 -12.56
C SER A 623 -13.11 25.61 -13.15
N ALA A 624 -13.02 25.73 -14.48
CA ALA A 624 -13.70 26.82 -15.18
C ALA A 624 -15.22 26.59 -15.22
N PHE A 625 -15.96 27.69 -15.33
CA PHE A 625 -17.40 27.70 -15.58
C PHE A 625 -17.67 27.66 -17.09
N ILE A 626 -18.67 26.88 -17.50
CA ILE A 626 -19.25 26.91 -18.84
C ILE A 626 -20.77 26.90 -18.68
N GLY A 627 -21.45 27.87 -19.30
CA GLY A 627 -22.91 27.91 -19.39
C GLY A 627 -23.39 27.57 -20.80
N VAL A 628 -24.50 26.85 -20.91
CA VAL A 628 -25.14 26.53 -22.19
C VAL A 628 -26.48 27.24 -22.25
N LYS A 629 -26.65 28.12 -23.23
CA LYS A 629 -27.93 28.79 -23.52
C LYS A 629 -28.62 28.11 -24.71
N ARG A 630 -29.94 28.03 -24.64
CA ARG A 630 -30.78 27.50 -25.71
C ARG A 630 -31.84 28.53 -26.09
N ASP A 631 -31.84 28.92 -27.35
CA ASP A 631 -32.86 29.78 -27.96
C ASP A 631 -33.45 29.06 -29.17
N GLY A 632 -34.60 28.40 -28.96
CA GLY A 632 -35.15 27.45 -29.92
C GLY A 632 -34.17 26.31 -30.22
N ASP A 633 -33.82 26.15 -31.50
CA ASP A 633 -32.85 25.15 -31.97
C ASP A 633 -31.38 25.62 -31.87
N GLN A 634 -31.14 26.91 -31.57
CA GLN A 634 -29.81 27.47 -31.48
C GLN A 634 -29.20 27.25 -30.09
N ILE A 635 -28.04 26.60 -30.04
CA ILE A 635 -27.28 26.36 -28.82
C ILE A 635 -26.06 27.29 -28.80
N THR A 636 -25.86 27.97 -27.66
CA THR A 636 -24.68 28.82 -27.41
C THR A 636 -23.96 28.36 -26.16
N VAL A 637 -22.69 27.99 -26.30
CA VAL A 637 -21.77 27.63 -25.21
C VAL A 637 -20.96 28.86 -24.80
N VAL A 638 -21.05 29.26 -23.54
CA VAL A 638 -20.49 30.51 -23.00
C VAL A 638 -19.46 30.19 -21.92
N GLN A 639 -18.25 30.73 -22.06
CA GLN A 639 -17.22 30.75 -21.03
C GLN A 639 -17.05 32.18 -20.49
N PRO A 640 -17.02 32.38 -19.16
CA PRO A 640 -16.66 33.67 -18.58
C PRO A 640 -15.25 34.12 -18.97
N ASP A 641 -15.12 35.37 -19.40
CA ASP A 641 -13.85 36.03 -19.66
C ASP A 641 -13.43 36.85 -18.43
N SER A 642 -12.98 36.15 -17.39
CA SER A 642 -12.51 36.76 -16.15
C SER A 642 -10.99 36.94 -16.16
N GLN A 643 -10.53 38.12 -15.73
CA GLN A 643 -9.11 38.42 -15.52
C GLN A 643 -8.56 37.82 -14.20
N ASN A 644 -9.44 37.29 -13.36
CA ASN A 644 -9.14 36.71 -12.05
C ASN A 644 -9.19 35.19 -12.04
N ALA A 645 -9.59 34.57 -13.15
CA ALA A 645 -9.61 33.13 -13.32
C ALA A 645 -8.47 32.67 -14.23
N ILE A 646 -7.99 31.44 -14.00
CA ILE A 646 -6.97 30.85 -14.88
C ILE A 646 -7.52 30.59 -16.28
N ASP A 647 -6.70 30.80 -17.32
CA ASP A 647 -7.10 30.43 -18.69
C ASP A 647 -7.17 28.90 -18.84
N SER A 648 -8.38 28.35 -18.73
CA SER A 648 -8.58 26.90 -18.69
C SER A 648 -8.40 26.26 -20.06
N VAL A 649 -7.37 25.40 -20.18
CA VAL A 649 -7.14 24.56 -21.38
C VAL A 649 -8.36 23.71 -21.71
N THR A 650 -9.03 23.14 -20.69
CA THR A 650 -10.22 22.32 -20.89
C THR A 650 -11.39 23.14 -21.43
N ALA A 651 -11.69 24.30 -20.82
CA ALA A 651 -12.80 25.14 -21.28
C ALA A 651 -12.55 25.70 -22.69
N ALA A 652 -11.32 26.15 -22.97
CA ALA A 652 -10.94 26.59 -24.32
C ALA A 652 -11.10 25.47 -25.36
N SER A 653 -10.74 24.22 -25.02
CA SER A 653 -10.94 23.06 -25.91
C SER A 653 -12.43 22.78 -26.14
N VAL A 654 -13.26 22.91 -25.10
CA VAL A 654 -14.72 22.71 -25.20
C VAL A 654 -15.37 23.76 -26.09
N LEU A 655 -14.90 25.01 -26.10
CA LEU A 655 -15.41 26.04 -27.01
C LEU A 655 -15.10 25.70 -28.48
N GLU A 656 -13.91 25.18 -28.78
CA GLU A 656 -13.57 24.72 -30.13
C GLU A 656 -14.38 23.49 -30.54
N ILE A 657 -14.57 22.53 -29.63
CA ILE A 657 -15.45 21.37 -29.85
C ILE A 657 -16.90 21.82 -30.09
N ALA A 658 -17.38 22.81 -29.34
CA ALA A 658 -18.72 23.35 -29.54
C ALA A 658 -18.91 23.89 -30.97
N ARG A 659 -17.91 24.61 -31.51
CA ARG A 659 -17.93 25.07 -32.91
C ARG A 659 -17.90 23.90 -33.90
N MET A 660 -17.09 22.88 -33.64
CA MET A 660 -17.06 21.65 -34.45
C MET A 660 -18.42 20.94 -34.48
N LEU A 661 -19.16 20.96 -33.37
CA LEU A 661 -20.51 20.39 -33.27
C LEU A 661 -21.61 21.32 -33.85
N GLY A 662 -21.24 22.47 -34.42
CA GLY A 662 -22.17 23.44 -35.01
C GLY A 662 -22.83 24.39 -34.01
N TYR A 663 -22.36 24.43 -32.76
CA TYR A 663 -22.86 25.37 -31.75
C TYR A 663 -22.15 26.72 -31.84
N ARG A 664 -22.82 27.79 -31.38
CA ARG A 664 -22.16 29.09 -31.16
C ARG A 664 -21.30 28.99 -29.89
N ALA A 665 -20.11 29.57 -29.91
CA ALA A 665 -19.19 29.55 -28.78
C ALA A 665 -18.71 30.98 -28.46
N GLU A 666 -18.90 31.42 -27.22
CA GLU A 666 -18.57 32.77 -26.76
C GLU A 666 -17.64 32.74 -25.54
N LYS A 667 -16.64 33.63 -25.53
CA LYS A 667 -15.86 33.96 -24.34
C LYS A 667 -16.11 35.43 -24.03
N ARG A 668 -16.80 35.72 -22.92
CA ARG A 668 -17.24 37.09 -22.55
C ARG A 668 -17.50 37.20 -21.05
N ARG A 669 -17.62 38.43 -20.53
CA ARG A 669 -18.12 38.65 -19.15
C ARG A 669 -19.55 38.11 -19.03
N VAL A 670 -19.85 37.51 -17.88
CA VAL A 670 -21.16 36.89 -17.59
C VAL A 670 -21.66 37.44 -16.27
N ALA A 671 -22.77 38.17 -16.30
CA ALA A 671 -23.37 38.73 -15.08
C ALA A 671 -23.99 37.62 -14.22
N TYR A 672 -24.01 37.81 -12.90
CA TYR A 672 -24.70 36.95 -11.96
C TYR A 672 -26.16 36.72 -12.36
N GLU A 673 -26.84 37.76 -12.82
CA GLU A 673 -28.24 37.70 -13.24
C GLU A 673 -28.49 36.75 -14.42
N GLU A 674 -27.47 36.47 -15.24
CA GLU A 674 -27.54 35.54 -16.37
C GLU A 674 -27.55 34.07 -15.92
N LEU A 675 -27.27 33.76 -14.65
CA LEU A 675 -27.33 32.38 -14.13
C LEU A 675 -28.68 31.71 -14.38
N ARG A 676 -29.77 32.49 -14.43
CA ARG A 676 -31.14 32.01 -14.71
C ARG A 676 -31.39 31.67 -16.19
N GLU A 677 -30.52 32.12 -17.08
CA GLU A 677 -30.70 32.01 -18.54
C GLU A 677 -30.03 30.77 -19.13
N PHE A 678 -29.20 30.07 -18.36
CA PHE A 678 -28.54 28.85 -18.80
C PHE A 678 -29.45 27.63 -18.63
N ASP A 679 -29.53 26.79 -19.67
CA ASP A 679 -30.23 25.49 -19.67
C ASP A 679 -29.35 24.41 -19.02
N GLU A 680 -28.03 24.45 -19.24
CA GLU A 680 -27.04 23.57 -18.61
C GLU A 680 -25.86 24.39 -18.08
N VAL A 681 -25.27 23.97 -16.95
CA VAL A 681 -24.00 24.51 -16.43
C VAL A 681 -23.01 23.37 -16.23
N ILE A 682 -21.77 23.61 -16.64
CA ILE A 682 -20.70 22.61 -16.68
C ILE A 682 -19.46 23.17 -16.00
N ALA A 683 -18.89 22.40 -15.09
CA ALA A 683 -17.57 22.65 -14.52
C ALA A 683 -16.50 21.93 -15.36
N ALA A 684 -15.49 22.65 -15.85
CA ALA A 684 -14.48 22.14 -16.79
C ALA A 684 -13.04 22.21 -16.23
N GLY A 685 -12.36 21.06 -16.14
CA GLY A 685 -10.96 21.00 -15.71
C GLY A 685 -10.29 19.64 -15.94
N THR A 686 -8.96 19.62 -16.04
CA THR A 686 -8.18 18.42 -16.44
C THR A 686 -8.51 17.16 -15.63
N ALA A 687 -8.66 17.28 -14.31
CA ALA A 687 -8.83 16.12 -13.42
C ALA A 687 -10.15 15.37 -13.69
N ALA A 688 -11.28 16.07 -13.70
CA ALA A 688 -12.60 15.47 -13.91
C ALA A 688 -13.07 15.50 -15.38
N ALA A 689 -12.31 16.16 -16.27
CA ALA A 689 -12.75 16.59 -17.59
C ALA A 689 -13.93 17.57 -17.51
N LEU A 690 -15.17 17.09 -17.60
CA LEU A 690 -16.39 17.88 -17.43
C LEU A 690 -17.24 17.28 -16.33
N VAL A 691 -17.88 18.14 -15.53
CA VAL A 691 -18.81 17.77 -14.47
C VAL A 691 -20.09 18.58 -14.64
N PRO A 692 -21.28 17.95 -14.65
CA PRO A 692 -22.52 18.69 -14.76
C PRO A 692 -22.86 19.35 -13.41
N VAL A 693 -23.43 20.54 -13.44
CA VAL A 693 -23.87 21.27 -12.25
C VAL A 693 -25.40 21.25 -12.22
N GLY A 694 -25.98 20.71 -11.16
CA GLY A 694 -27.43 20.54 -11.00
C GLY A 694 -28.12 21.81 -10.51
N SER A 695 -27.47 22.53 -9.59
CA SER A 695 -27.93 23.85 -9.17
C SER A 695 -26.78 24.73 -8.66
N ILE A 696 -27.01 26.05 -8.69
CA ILE A 696 -26.15 27.06 -8.04
C ILE A 696 -26.99 27.81 -7.00
N THR A 697 -26.51 27.89 -5.77
CA THR A 697 -27.19 28.52 -4.63
C THR A 697 -26.41 29.73 -4.12
N MET A 698 -27.10 30.85 -3.87
CA MET A 698 -26.60 32.01 -3.13
C MET A 698 -27.44 32.22 -1.88
N GLN A 699 -26.86 32.00 -0.71
CA GLN A 699 -27.62 31.91 0.54
C GLN A 699 -28.16 33.27 0.98
N SER A 700 -27.37 34.35 0.88
CA SER A 700 -27.80 35.67 1.35
C SER A 700 -29.02 36.24 0.61
N ARG A 701 -29.18 35.90 -0.68
CA ARG A 701 -30.31 36.33 -1.51
C ARG A 701 -31.48 35.35 -1.51
N GLY A 702 -31.28 34.14 -0.99
CA GLY A 702 -32.25 33.06 -1.07
C GLY A 702 -32.42 32.51 -2.51
N ASP A 703 -31.43 32.74 -3.38
CA ASP A 703 -31.47 32.33 -4.78
C ASP A 703 -31.01 30.88 -4.93
N LYS A 704 -31.73 30.12 -5.77
CA LYS A 704 -31.34 28.80 -6.25
C LYS A 704 -31.70 28.67 -7.73
N PHE A 705 -30.68 28.51 -8.57
CA PHE A 705 -30.83 28.30 -10.00
C PHE A 705 -30.66 26.81 -10.30
N GLU A 706 -31.63 26.18 -10.96
CA GLU A 706 -31.61 24.76 -11.29
C GLU A 706 -31.39 24.57 -12.79
N TYR A 707 -30.56 23.58 -13.13
CA TYR A 707 -30.14 23.31 -14.51
C TYR A 707 -30.52 21.91 -14.93
N ARG A 708 -30.63 21.70 -16.25
CA ARG A 708 -30.96 20.40 -16.84
C ARG A 708 -29.83 19.41 -16.57
N SER A 709 -30.15 18.33 -15.86
CA SER A 709 -29.18 17.28 -15.51
C SER A 709 -29.62 15.86 -15.84
N GLY A 710 -30.71 15.64 -16.58
CA GLY A 710 -31.24 14.29 -16.84
C GLY A 710 -31.91 13.66 -15.60
N ALA A 711 -32.61 12.54 -15.80
CA ALA A 711 -33.42 11.91 -14.75
C ALA A 711 -32.58 11.21 -13.67
N GLN A 712 -31.37 10.76 -14.01
CA GLN A 712 -30.40 10.14 -13.11
C GLN A 712 -29.27 11.11 -12.71
N LYS A 713 -29.45 12.42 -12.96
CA LYS A 713 -28.44 13.46 -12.76
C LYS A 713 -27.16 13.23 -13.61
N GLU A 714 -27.26 12.58 -14.74
CA GLU A 714 -26.14 12.27 -15.65
C GLU A 714 -25.63 13.47 -16.47
N GLY A 715 -26.31 14.62 -16.40
CA GLY A 715 -26.03 15.83 -17.18
C GLY A 715 -26.97 16.01 -18.37
N GLY A 716 -27.01 17.21 -18.94
CA GLY A 716 -27.82 17.51 -20.11
C GLY A 716 -27.21 17.00 -21.43
N GLU A 717 -27.98 17.11 -22.51
CA GLU A 717 -27.61 16.56 -23.82
C GLU A 717 -26.34 17.22 -24.38
N VAL A 718 -26.20 18.54 -24.20
CA VAL A 718 -25.05 19.29 -24.71
C VAL A 718 -23.81 18.91 -23.92
N TYR A 719 -23.89 18.82 -22.60
CA TYR A 719 -22.84 18.30 -21.74
C TYR A 719 -22.36 16.91 -22.19
N VAL A 720 -23.28 15.96 -22.42
CA VAL A 720 -22.93 14.58 -22.80
C VAL A 720 -22.15 14.57 -24.12
N LYS A 721 -22.64 15.31 -25.14
CA LYS A 721 -21.96 15.42 -26.44
C LYS A 721 -20.58 16.03 -26.31
N LEU A 722 -20.44 17.15 -25.59
CA LEU A 722 -19.15 17.81 -25.36
C LEU A 722 -18.16 16.89 -24.63
N LEU A 723 -18.61 16.18 -23.59
CA LEU A 723 -17.75 15.26 -22.84
C LEU A 723 -17.30 14.07 -23.69
N GLN A 724 -18.22 13.46 -24.45
CA GLN A 724 -17.92 12.33 -25.33
C GLN A 724 -16.91 12.72 -26.40
N THR A 725 -17.10 13.86 -27.06
CA THR A 725 -16.15 14.34 -28.08
C THR A 725 -14.80 14.69 -27.46
N LEU A 726 -14.76 15.40 -26.33
CA LEU A 726 -13.51 15.73 -25.65
C LEU A 726 -12.72 14.48 -25.23
N ARG A 727 -13.38 13.53 -24.57
CA ARG A 727 -12.76 12.26 -24.17
C ARG A 727 -12.32 11.45 -25.38
N GLY A 728 -13.13 11.43 -26.43
CA GLY A 728 -12.83 10.70 -27.65
C GLY A 728 -11.58 11.24 -28.36
N ILE A 729 -11.42 12.56 -28.42
CA ILE A 729 -10.20 13.19 -28.95
C ILE A 729 -9.01 12.84 -28.06
N GLN A 730 -9.14 12.97 -26.74
CA GLN A 730 -8.07 12.65 -25.77
C GLN A 730 -7.60 11.19 -25.86
N SER A 731 -8.53 10.24 -25.99
CA SER A 731 -8.22 8.81 -26.04
C SER A 731 -7.92 8.28 -27.44
N GLY A 732 -8.01 9.12 -28.47
CA GLY A 732 -7.77 8.74 -29.86
C GLY A 732 -8.88 7.90 -30.50
N THR A 733 -10.09 7.88 -29.92
CA THR A 733 -11.26 7.23 -30.54
C THR A 733 -12.02 8.15 -31.49
N VAL A 734 -11.80 9.46 -31.39
CA VAL A 734 -12.26 10.49 -32.33
C VAL A 734 -11.02 11.12 -32.96
N GLU A 735 -11.06 11.36 -34.27
CA GLU A 735 -9.97 11.99 -35.00
C GLU A 735 -9.67 13.39 -34.45
N ASP A 736 -8.40 13.62 -34.13
CA ASP A 736 -7.91 14.90 -33.63
C ASP A 736 -7.56 15.84 -34.79
N THR A 737 -8.59 16.46 -35.37
CA THR A 737 -8.43 17.44 -36.46
C THR A 737 -7.77 18.75 -36.04
N PHE A 738 -7.56 18.96 -34.73
CA PHE A 738 -6.95 20.17 -34.19
C PHE A 738 -5.45 20.03 -33.89
N GLY A 739 -4.91 18.81 -33.91
CA GLY A 739 -3.52 18.53 -33.52
C GLY A 739 -3.25 18.78 -32.04
N TRP A 740 -4.20 18.43 -31.18
CA TRP A 740 -4.11 18.60 -29.72
C TRP A 740 -3.33 17.50 -29.00
N ASN A 741 -3.22 16.31 -29.57
CA ASN A 741 -2.54 15.17 -28.97
C ASN A 741 -1.08 15.12 -29.41
N TYR A 742 -0.18 15.36 -28.46
CA TYR A 742 1.27 15.33 -28.69
C TYR A 742 1.78 13.92 -28.39
N GLU A 743 2.40 13.30 -29.38
CA GLU A 743 2.90 11.92 -29.26
C GLU A 743 4.08 11.82 -28.29
N VAL A 744 4.06 10.76 -27.47
CA VAL A 744 5.15 10.42 -26.58
C VAL A 744 6.08 9.42 -27.26
N THR A 745 7.31 9.85 -27.48
CA THR A 745 8.38 9.02 -28.03
C THR A 745 9.26 8.45 -26.92
N ALA A 746 9.91 7.31 -27.18
CA ALA A 746 10.85 6.70 -26.25
C ALA A 746 11.97 7.69 -25.81
N PRO A 747 12.43 7.61 -24.55
CA PRO A 747 13.55 8.42 -24.09
C PRO A 747 14.87 7.99 -24.79
N PRO A 748 15.90 8.84 -24.82
CA PRO A 748 17.21 8.45 -25.33
C PRO A 748 17.75 7.20 -24.62
N LYS A 749 18.43 6.31 -25.35
CA LYS A 749 19.02 5.09 -24.76
C LYS A 749 19.98 5.46 -23.62
N GLY A 750 19.85 4.78 -22.48
CA GLY A 750 20.69 5.00 -21.30
C GLY A 750 20.32 6.21 -20.45
N TRP A 751 19.33 7.02 -20.85
CA TRP A 751 19.00 8.27 -20.14
C TRP A 751 18.40 8.06 -18.74
N THR A 752 17.75 6.92 -18.49
CA THR A 752 17.21 6.55 -17.18
C THR A 752 18.20 5.74 -16.32
N GLN A 753 19.39 5.39 -16.85
CA GLN A 753 20.30 4.41 -16.24
C GLN A 753 21.44 5.00 -15.40
N GLU A 754 21.61 6.32 -15.29
CA GLU A 754 22.83 6.89 -14.68
C GLU A 754 22.81 7.05 -13.14
N THR A 755 21.77 6.64 -12.43
CA THR A 755 21.85 6.54 -10.96
C THR A 755 21.01 5.38 -10.43
N GLN A 756 21.60 4.19 -10.35
CA GLN A 756 21.38 3.23 -9.26
C GLN A 756 22.31 2.01 -9.37
N GLU A 757 22.94 1.66 -8.24
CA GLU A 757 23.36 0.29 -7.96
C GLU A 757 22.16 -0.67 -8.20
N GLU A 758 22.44 -1.71 -8.98
CA GLU A 758 21.63 -2.89 -9.31
C GLU A 758 20.17 -2.92 -8.83
N PHE A 759 19.26 -2.54 -9.72
CA PHE A 759 17.97 -3.22 -9.86
C PHE A 759 17.81 -3.68 -11.32
N GLU A 760 17.93 -4.99 -11.53
CA GLU A 760 17.56 -5.63 -12.79
C GLU A 760 16.03 -5.50 -12.98
N LEU A 761 15.60 -4.49 -13.73
CA LEU A 761 14.29 -4.48 -14.37
C LEU A 761 14.46 -4.90 -15.83
N SER A 762 13.85 -6.04 -16.13
CA SER A 762 13.78 -6.67 -17.43
C SER A 762 13.36 -5.68 -18.53
N GLY A 763 14.24 -5.50 -19.51
CA GLY A 763 13.92 -5.32 -20.93
C GLY A 763 12.78 -4.36 -21.29
N ALA A 764 13.16 -3.13 -21.65
CA ALA A 764 12.64 -2.35 -22.77
C ALA A 764 11.18 -2.58 -23.18
N ASN A 765 10.26 -1.68 -22.76
CA ASN A 765 8.89 -1.65 -23.28
C ASN A 765 8.41 -0.21 -23.54
N VAL A 766 8.91 0.37 -24.63
CA VAL A 766 8.07 1.16 -25.54
C VAL A 766 8.19 0.43 -26.89
N PRO A 767 7.10 -0.01 -27.53
CA PRO A 767 7.16 -0.60 -28.87
C PRO A 767 7.88 0.28 -29.88
#